data_AF-A0A831UZT6-F1
#
_entry.id   AF-A0A831UZT6-F1
#
_cell.length_a   1.000
_cell.length_b   1.000
_cell.length_c   1.000
_cell.angle_alpha   90.00
_cell.angle_beta   90.00
_cell.angle_gamma   90.00
#
_symmetry.space_group_name_H-M   'P 1'
#
loop_
_entity.id
_entity.type
_entity.pdbx_description
1 polymer ?
#
loop_
_entity_poly.entity_id
_entity_poly.type
_entity_poly.pdbx_seq_one_letter_code
_entity_poly.pdbx_strand_id
1 'polypeptide(L)'
;MFLDEEGGDVRLKWFSPCVDAGSDAAVGVESDLDGNPRVVDGSGDGTACVDMGAYEYQRESTGLGTLLRIETGPQEAADDGAGWRLAGEGTWRMSGETVCDLVPGYYEVEFKALDGWFEPASIRVCVMRDLPHHSTVTYEPVGMYDIGQIPPGEVEHGATLAFHVKPATLGPEALLGMVAEPIPAGEMTFDPGTGLFVYRPHDDADVMPFHVTFTATQGGQMEEQTIEVSPIADLPAEFSLVAGPVQPFPDDESRDYLFVTEIVSETDEVLNGVAKPVRSVTVTGKTVVFEPGHPNGLYEVYSSLEGGPYVADIKEMTIYAETLVIGGPLHLPQTDVRIYARRLLLDGPDSYISTKPYDGRTVAPGQTLPGLDGGDVCMRIASFSCQPMGGWRFRVSGTSGHNGGVIGIPGEMTWTLDELKPLAWLSPYAVKMVLAHARDAYLYGYTGEATEILAEYRQLLEASMALDTWAGLEASWQLEFEQMYGEVVTLLHRLGNGLDYFGNPPGWVPMLSFEVTKAFYEQEINRAVRVLYLSYWVQNKATTVAEKAAALARSREAVWSQTQDFAEQYRQIQALIPKLKSDAAQIAARIGRADSGGCSGLLCQLKRKEEELIARADRIVQKRHEVPWWKKALKGLASVVTSTIGGAVSGGQAGAVAGLATGSISALSDTFLAKEDPWPAINNRTGVAKTFSDIDFEAAAGQWLDNFDDIPEDLNVVESGGDAYLQGLRAQAATMAGGMHQIKEALKQTSLSNEEVAAELKKIKAKDWTFNHLVDQVTQLAVEKEVFNRQLSAAVQKVSTLANEITNNLLAIDGMNRDASHLNQVLDLRATMYVKDMERRALERLQKYHYYLAKSYEYRLLRPSPMDLNLHYMFTAMQNIVSVDGTLDEDDFASLKTVYEEQLWDLTDRIYRDYQDNVSYEATAPVRLELSAEQVAALNTGEKVVISLRDVARLQYNEENTRIVDVEVDVLEFHVEGVVDWQDYFDLEIEHGGVSRLQKDGEIYRFVHYKDVTRETNPINWNERHFADGYWEPVDRSDASRSMLFSLLENCQQAGTGDIMIYA
;
A
#
# COMPACT_ATOMS: atom_id res chain seq x y z
N MET A 1 -16.26 28.32 25.95
CA MET A 1 -15.66 29.60 26.38
C MET A 1 -15.19 29.48 27.83
N PHE A 2 -16.11 29.37 28.81
CA PHE A 2 -15.75 29.21 30.23
C PHE A 2 -15.79 27.75 30.71
N LEU A 3 -15.11 27.45 31.82
CA LEU A 3 -15.09 26.13 32.47
C LEU A 3 -16.49 25.70 32.91
N ASP A 4 -17.24 26.59 33.59
CA ASP A 4 -18.63 26.36 33.99
C ASP A 4 -19.37 27.71 34.19
N GLU A 5 -19.97 28.22 33.10
CA GLU A 5 -20.68 29.52 33.12
C GLU A 5 -21.94 29.49 34.00
N GLU A 6 -22.68 28.37 34.02
CA GLU A 6 -23.91 28.24 34.82
C GLU A 6 -23.62 28.12 36.32
N GLY A 7 -22.46 27.56 36.69
CA GLY A 7 -21.94 27.52 38.07
C GLY A 7 -21.19 28.79 38.51
N GLY A 8 -20.98 29.76 37.59
CA GLY A 8 -20.27 31.01 37.86
C GLY A 8 -18.74 30.93 37.77
N ASP A 9 -18.19 29.81 37.30
CA ASP A 9 -16.76 29.65 37.01
C ASP A 9 -16.45 30.17 35.60
N VAL A 10 -16.12 31.46 35.56
CA VAL A 10 -15.76 32.20 34.33
C VAL A 10 -14.27 32.08 33.96
N ARG A 11 -13.56 31.06 34.47
CA ARG A 11 -12.21 30.73 33.98
C ARG A 11 -12.28 30.15 32.57
N LEU A 12 -11.29 30.44 31.74
CA LEU A 12 -11.31 30.03 30.34
C LEU A 12 -10.99 28.53 30.18
N LYS A 13 -11.67 27.87 29.23
CA LYS A 13 -11.27 26.57 28.69
C LYS A 13 -10.06 26.73 27.76
N TRP A 14 -9.26 25.67 27.59
CA TRP A 14 -8.05 25.68 26.75
C TRP A 14 -8.31 26.06 25.27
N PHE A 15 -9.51 25.81 24.76
CA PHE A 15 -9.94 26.16 23.39
C PHE A 15 -10.85 27.40 23.35
N SER A 16 -10.87 28.21 24.42
CA SER A 16 -11.70 29.39 24.45
C SER A 16 -11.16 30.41 23.43
N PRO A 17 -12.01 31.01 22.57
CA PRO A 17 -11.59 32.09 21.67
C PRO A 17 -11.20 33.38 22.42
N CYS A 18 -11.32 33.38 23.75
CA CYS A 18 -10.86 34.43 24.63
C CYS A 18 -9.40 34.25 25.10
N VAL A 19 -8.77 33.09 24.83
CA VAL A 19 -7.36 32.84 25.13
C VAL A 19 -6.48 33.62 24.16
N ASP A 20 -5.47 34.32 24.66
CA ASP A 20 -4.54 35.20 23.94
C ASP A 20 -5.22 36.25 23.02
N ALA A 21 -6.48 36.56 23.29
CA ALA A 21 -7.32 37.42 22.45
C ALA A 21 -7.46 38.86 22.99
N GLY A 22 -6.80 39.16 24.11
CA GLY A 22 -6.85 40.46 24.78
C GLY A 22 -5.80 41.45 24.27
N SER A 23 -5.54 42.49 25.06
CA SER A 23 -4.53 43.50 24.74
C SER A 23 -3.70 43.81 25.96
N ASP A 24 -2.41 43.51 25.89
CA ASP A 24 -1.46 43.71 27.00
C ASP A 24 -1.42 45.17 27.47
N ALA A 25 -1.65 46.12 26.54
CA ALA A 25 -1.72 47.54 26.84
C ALA A 25 -2.88 47.93 27.77
N ALA A 26 -3.90 47.08 27.91
CA ALA A 26 -5.04 47.27 28.80
C ALA A 26 -4.83 46.63 30.19
N VAL A 27 -3.71 45.93 30.42
CA VAL A 27 -3.43 45.20 31.67
C VAL A 27 -2.74 46.11 32.68
N GLY A 28 -3.43 46.42 33.79
CA GLY A 28 -2.91 47.24 34.88
C GLY A 28 -2.43 46.46 36.12
N VAL A 29 -2.47 45.13 36.08
CA VAL A 29 -2.17 44.23 37.20
C VAL A 29 -1.27 43.08 36.73
N GLU A 30 -0.34 42.63 37.57
CA GLU A 30 0.63 41.58 37.19
C GLU A 30 0.05 40.16 37.26
N SER A 31 -1.03 39.96 38.03
CA SER A 31 -1.65 38.65 38.24
C SER A 31 -3.18 38.69 38.11
N ASP A 32 -3.75 37.55 37.70
CA ASP A 32 -5.18 37.32 37.61
C ASP A 32 -5.82 37.09 38.99
N LEU A 33 -7.12 36.82 39.04
CA LEU A 33 -7.82 36.59 40.33
C LEU A 33 -7.43 35.28 41.03
N ASP A 34 -6.79 34.33 40.33
CA ASP A 34 -6.24 33.09 40.89
C ASP A 34 -4.75 33.25 41.26
N GLY A 35 -4.17 34.43 41.05
CA GLY A 35 -2.78 34.75 41.37
C GLY A 35 -1.77 34.31 40.29
N ASN A 36 -2.24 33.93 39.11
CA ASN A 36 -1.40 33.55 37.99
C ASN A 36 -0.94 34.78 37.19
N PRO A 37 0.22 34.76 36.50
CA PRO A 37 0.64 35.85 35.64
C PRO A 37 -0.42 36.18 34.56
N ARG A 38 -0.62 37.47 34.27
CA ARG A 38 -1.63 38.00 33.32
C ARG A 38 -1.23 38.04 31.85
N VAL A 39 0.02 37.71 31.54
CA VAL A 39 0.51 37.69 30.15
C VAL A 39 1.31 36.42 30.02
N VAL A 40 0.65 35.37 29.58
CA VAL A 40 1.26 34.07 29.26
C VAL A 40 0.87 33.67 27.84
N ASP A 41 1.58 32.71 27.26
CA ASP A 41 1.20 32.13 25.97
C ASP A 41 0.23 30.97 26.24
N GLY A 42 -1.06 31.32 26.35
CA GLY A 42 -2.11 30.38 26.71
C GLY A 42 -2.48 29.45 25.54
N SER A 43 -2.41 29.96 24.30
CA SER A 43 -2.73 29.24 23.06
C SER A 43 -1.56 28.39 22.56
N GLY A 44 -0.34 28.73 22.96
CA GLY A 44 0.86 28.00 22.60
C GLY A 44 1.47 28.36 21.25
N ASP A 45 1.16 29.53 20.70
CA ASP A 45 1.62 29.99 19.38
C ASP A 45 2.98 30.71 19.41
N GLY A 46 3.59 30.81 20.59
CA GLY A 46 4.87 31.51 20.82
C GLY A 46 4.72 33.00 21.13
N THR A 47 3.49 33.53 21.16
CA THR A 47 3.18 34.94 21.45
C THR A 47 2.35 35.05 22.72
N ALA A 48 3.01 35.37 23.84
CA ALA A 48 2.29 35.62 25.09
C ALA A 48 1.42 36.89 24.96
N CYS A 49 0.11 36.76 25.11
CA CYS A 49 -0.85 37.85 25.11
C CYS A 49 -1.90 37.62 26.19
N VAL A 50 -2.37 38.69 26.84
CA VAL A 50 -3.39 38.55 27.90
C VAL A 50 -4.70 37.95 27.39
N ASP A 51 -5.35 37.15 28.23
CA ASP A 51 -6.68 36.63 27.97
C ASP A 51 -7.78 37.69 28.13
N MET A 52 -8.88 37.50 27.41
CA MET A 52 -10.09 38.29 27.60
C MET A 52 -10.82 37.83 28.87
N GLY A 53 -10.59 38.52 29.98
CA GLY A 53 -11.33 38.29 31.22
C GLY A 53 -10.56 38.62 32.50
N ALA A 54 -11.11 38.18 33.63
CA ALA A 54 -10.50 38.33 34.95
C ALA A 54 -9.49 37.23 35.29
N TYR A 55 -9.48 36.14 34.52
CA TYR A 55 -8.65 34.95 34.69
C TYR A 55 -7.78 34.75 33.45
N GLU A 56 -6.56 34.28 33.68
CA GLU A 56 -5.60 33.89 32.64
C GLU A 56 -5.53 32.36 32.59
N TYR A 57 -5.68 31.78 31.40
CA TYR A 57 -5.50 30.36 31.16
C TYR A 57 -4.03 29.98 31.30
N GLN A 58 -3.72 29.22 32.34
CA GLN A 58 -2.39 28.64 32.53
C GLN A 58 -2.31 27.32 31.77
N ARG A 59 -1.55 27.28 30.67
CA ARG A 59 -1.24 26.05 29.96
C ARG A 59 -0.51 25.07 30.88
N GLU A 60 -1.12 23.93 31.19
CA GLU A 60 -0.47 22.87 31.98
C GLU A 60 0.64 22.21 31.17
N SER A 61 1.89 22.25 31.65
CA SER A 61 3.01 21.54 31.03
C SER A 61 2.98 20.06 31.41
N THR A 62 2.16 19.27 30.71
CA THR A 62 2.28 17.80 30.74
C THR A 62 3.55 17.44 29.97
N GLY A 63 4.66 17.24 30.69
CA GLY A 63 6.03 17.04 30.15
C GLY A 63 6.27 15.79 29.29
N LEU A 64 5.38 15.46 28.37
CA LEU A 64 5.53 14.55 27.24
C LEU A 64 4.90 15.25 26.03
N GLY A 65 5.65 16.17 25.42
CA GLY A 65 5.18 16.93 24.26
C GLY A 65 5.01 16.07 23.02
N THR A 66 4.11 16.49 22.14
CA THR A 66 3.99 15.99 20.77
C THR A 66 5.26 16.35 20.00
N LEU A 67 5.96 15.33 19.49
CA LEU A 67 7.28 15.48 18.88
C LEU A 67 7.15 15.39 17.36
N LEU A 68 7.78 16.31 16.63
CA LEU A 68 7.97 16.20 15.19
C LEU A 68 9.46 16.16 14.89
N ARG A 69 9.91 15.09 14.25
CA ARG A 69 11.27 14.94 13.76
C ARG A 69 11.24 14.76 12.25
N ILE A 70 12.01 15.57 11.53
CA ILE A 70 12.16 15.44 10.08
C ILE A 70 13.61 15.08 9.77
N GLU A 71 13.82 13.97 9.09
CA GLU A 71 15.12 13.59 8.52
C GLU A 71 15.16 13.92 7.03
N THR A 72 16.12 14.74 6.62
CA THR A 72 16.42 15.00 5.21
C THR A 72 17.55 14.08 4.75
N GLY A 73 17.33 13.33 3.68
CA GLY A 73 18.34 12.49 3.00
C GLY A 73 18.55 12.92 1.54
N PRO A 74 19.52 12.33 0.82
CA PRO A 74 20.59 11.48 1.34
C PRO A 74 21.58 12.29 2.20
N GLN A 75 22.56 11.64 2.84
CA GLN A 75 23.47 12.29 3.80
C GLN A 75 24.27 13.42 3.14
N GLU A 76 24.57 13.29 1.85
CA GLU A 76 25.25 14.31 1.05
C GLU A 76 24.45 15.62 1.01
N ALA A 77 23.12 15.55 0.89
CA ALA A 77 22.27 16.75 0.94
C ALA A 77 22.29 17.38 2.34
N ALA A 78 22.28 16.56 3.39
CA ALA A 78 22.41 17.03 4.77
C ALA A 78 23.78 17.70 5.02
N ASP A 79 24.85 17.15 4.44
CA ASP A 79 26.21 17.71 4.49
C ASP A 79 26.30 19.04 3.71
N ASP A 80 25.56 19.15 2.60
CA ASP A 80 25.39 20.38 1.80
C ASP A 80 24.42 21.39 2.46
N GLY A 81 23.89 21.07 3.63
CA GLY A 81 23.10 21.97 4.47
C GLY A 81 21.60 21.91 4.27
N ALA A 82 21.07 20.74 3.85
CA ALA A 82 19.64 20.44 3.84
C ALA A 82 19.03 20.77 5.20
N GLY A 83 17.87 21.42 5.14
CA GLY A 83 17.13 21.79 6.32
C GLY A 83 15.64 21.80 6.07
N TRP A 84 14.90 21.85 7.16
CA TRP A 84 13.44 21.86 7.17
C TRP A 84 12.93 22.88 8.18
N ARG A 85 11.69 23.33 8.03
CA ARG A 85 11.00 24.21 8.99
C ARG A 85 9.50 24.03 8.91
N LEU A 86 8.76 24.47 9.93
CA LEU A 86 7.32 24.63 9.79
C LEU A 86 7.02 25.87 8.95
N ALA A 87 6.00 25.80 8.10
CA ALA A 87 5.60 26.90 7.24
C ALA A 87 5.35 28.16 8.08
N GLY A 88 5.95 29.29 7.66
CA GLY A 88 5.91 30.56 8.40
C GLY A 88 7.03 30.79 9.43
N GLU A 89 7.85 29.78 9.75
CA GLU A 89 9.00 29.97 10.64
C GLU A 89 10.22 30.58 9.92
N GLY A 90 11.02 31.38 10.64
CA GLY A 90 12.21 32.03 10.08
C GLY A 90 13.50 31.19 10.13
N THR A 91 13.52 30.10 10.91
CA THR A 91 14.75 29.35 11.23
C THR A 91 14.70 27.96 10.60
N TRP A 92 15.72 27.63 9.81
CA TRP A 92 15.92 26.29 9.27
C TRP A 92 16.53 25.37 10.32
N ARG A 93 15.92 24.20 10.50
CA ARG A 93 16.40 23.11 11.36
C ARG A 93 17.21 22.11 10.54
N MET A 94 18.15 21.45 11.19
CA MET A 94 19.00 20.44 10.55
C MET A 94 18.26 19.10 10.42
N SER A 95 18.76 18.24 9.53
CA SER A 95 18.29 16.86 9.42
C SER A 95 18.27 16.14 10.77
N GLY A 96 17.14 15.53 11.11
CA GLY A 96 16.96 14.72 12.31
C GLY A 96 16.78 15.52 13.61
N GLU A 97 16.72 16.84 13.54
CA GLU A 97 16.33 17.70 14.66
C GLU A 97 14.86 17.47 15.03
N THR A 98 14.52 17.59 16.32
CA THR A 98 13.16 17.33 16.82
C THR A 98 12.55 18.61 17.36
N VAL A 99 11.32 18.91 16.96
CA VAL A 99 10.48 19.94 17.56
C VAL A 99 9.58 19.27 18.59
N CYS A 100 9.54 19.83 19.79
CA CYS A 100 8.72 19.36 20.89
C CYS A 100 7.49 20.26 21.08
N ASP A 101 6.52 19.76 21.84
CA ASP A 101 5.37 20.53 22.35
C ASP A 101 4.43 21.12 21.28
N LEU A 102 4.42 20.51 20.08
CA LEU A 102 3.49 20.89 19.02
C LEU A 102 2.04 20.61 19.42
N VAL A 103 1.12 21.48 19.02
CA VAL A 103 -0.31 21.25 19.22
C VAL A 103 -0.76 20.15 18.24
N PRO A 104 -1.54 19.15 18.66
CA PRO A 104 -2.06 18.15 17.73
C PRO A 104 -2.82 18.81 16.58
N GLY A 105 -2.48 18.47 15.35
CA GLY A 105 -3.00 19.14 14.16
C GLY A 105 -2.09 18.99 12.96
N TYR A 106 -2.51 19.59 11.84
CA TYR A 106 -1.74 19.57 10.60
C TYR A 106 -0.74 20.72 10.57
N TYR A 107 0.52 20.38 10.34
CA TYR A 107 1.60 21.31 10.07
C TYR A 107 2.08 21.16 8.64
N GLU A 108 2.31 22.26 7.95
CA GLU A 108 3.02 22.26 6.70
C GLU A 108 4.51 22.40 6.98
N VAL A 109 5.32 21.53 6.38
CA VAL A 109 6.78 21.48 6.54
C VAL A 109 7.40 21.84 5.20
N GLU A 110 8.23 22.88 5.23
CA GLU A 110 8.97 23.39 4.08
C GLU A 110 10.44 22.91 4.12
N PHE A 111 11.06 22.83 2.95
CA PHE A 111 12.44 22.36 2.78
C PHE A 111 13.33 23.46 2.20
N LYS A 112 14.60 23.46 2.60
CA LYS A 112 15.55 24.49 2.21
C LYS A 112 16.14 24.19 0.83
N ALA A 113 15.92 25.05 -0.16
CA ALA A 113 16.60 24.95 -1.45
C ALA A 113 18.15 24.86 -1.31
N LEU A 114 18.76 23.93 -2.05
CA LEU A 114 20.22 23.71 -2.09
C LEU A 114 20.73 23.74 -3.53
N ASP A 115 21.99 24.11 -3.71
CA ASP A 115 22.66 24.06 -5.01
C ASP A 115 22.98 22.61 -5.40
N GLY A 116 22.64 22.20 -6.63
CA GLY A 116 22.84 20.83 -7.11
C GLY A 116 21.81 19.79 -6.63
N TRP A 117 20.74 20.20 -5.93
CA TRP A 117 19.66 19.33 -5.46
C TRP A 117 18.28 19.85 -5.84
N PHE A 118 17.36 18.95 -6.17
CA PHE A 118 15.93 19.23 -6.25
C PHE A 118 15.39 19.50 -4.86
N GLU A 119 14.72 20.66 -4.73
CA GLU A 119 13.99 21.02 -3.52
C GLU A 119 12.79 20.08 -3.34
N PRO A 120 12.68 19.37 -2.21
CA PRO A 120 11.52 18.53 -1.96
C PRO A 120 10.24 19.35 -1.84
N ALA A 121 9.12 18.80 -2.30
CA ALA A 121 7.81 19.40 -2.10
C ALA A 121 7.51 19.56 -0.60
N SER A 122 6.79 20.63 -0.25
CA SER A 122 6.33 20.83 1.13
C SER A 122 5.38 19.70 1.51
N ILE A 123 5.56 19.14 2.71
CA ILE A 123 4.72 18.03 3.20
C ILE A 123 3.76 18.53 4.27
N ARG A 124 2.54 17.99 4.29
CA ARG A 124 1.61 18.18 5.40
C ARG A 124 1.72 17.02 6.37
N VAL A 125 2.04 17.33 7.61
CA VAL A 125 2.26 16.37 8.69
C VAL A 125 1.15 16.52 9.71
N CYS A 126 0.45 15.44 10.02
CA CYS A 126 -0.48 15.39 11.15
C CYS A 126 0.29 14.97 12.41
N VAL A 127 0.38 15.87 13.38
CA VAL A 127 0.99 15.59 14.67
C VAL A 127 -0.14 15.23 15.63
N MET A 128 -0.09 14.04 16.25
CA MET A 128 -1.14 13.54 17.15
C MET A 128 -0.65 13.48 18.60
N ARG A 129 -1.52 13.80 19.57
CA ARG A 129 -1.19 13.83 21.00
C ARG A 129 -0.51 12.54 21.45
N ASP A 130 0.57 12.68 22.22
CA ASP A 130 1.35 11.60 22.83
C ASP A 130 2.07 10.64 21.86
N LEU A 131 2.14 10.96 20.55
CA LEU A 131 2.87 10.18 19.55
C LEU A 131 4.02 10.99 18.94
N PRO A 132 5.28 10.52 19.02
CA PRO A 132 6.37 11.13 18.26
C PRO A 132 6.18 10.86 16.77
N HIS A 133 5.97 11.93 15.99
CA HIS A 133 5.88 11.88 14.54
C HIS A 133 7.28 12.01 13.93
N HIS A 134 7.64 11.06 13.07
CA HIS A 134 8.91 11.07 12.33
C HIS A 134 8.63 10.95 10.84
N SER A 135 9.10 11.93 10.06
CA SER A 135 9.03 11.88 8.60
C SER A 135 10.43 11.92 8.00
N THR A 136 10.63 11.24 6.88
CA THR A 136 11.86 11.31 6.10
C THR A 136 11.55 11.91 4.73
N VAL A 137 12.37 12.86 4.31
CA VAL A 137 12.26 13.54 3.01
C VAL A 137 13.60 13.45 2.29
N THR A 138 13.56 13.21 0.97
CA THR A 138 14.76 13.02 0.16
C THR A 138 14.93 14.17 -0.83
N TYR A 139 16.10 14.81 -0.83
CA TYR A 139 16.58 15.69 -1.88
C TYR A 139 17.16 14.83 -3.00
N GLU A 140 16.81 15.11 -4.24
CA GLU A 140 17.33 14.38 -5.40
C GLU A 140 18.45 15.18 -6.07
N PRO A 141 19.58 14.57 -6.45
CA PRO A 141 20.66 15.31 -7.10
C PRO A 141 20.26 15.76 -8.51
N VAL A 142 20.58 17.00 -8.86
CA VAL A 142 20.32 17.55 -10.19
C VAL A 142 21.32 16.95 -11.19
N GLY A 143 20.82 16.30 -12.25
CA GLY A 143 21.64 15.60 -13.25
C GLY A 143 22.57 16.55 -14.04
N MET A 144 23.62 16.02 -14.68
CA MET A 144 24.56 16.81 -15.50
C MET A 144 24.84 16.14 -16.84
N TYR A 145 24.60 16.86 -17.95
CA TYR A 145 24.68 16.34 -19.32
C TYR A 145 25.64 17.14 -20.20
N ASP A 146 26.32 16.43 -21.10
CA ASP A 146 27.11 17.02 -22.20
C ASP A 146 26.18 17.40 -23.37
N ILE A 147 26.41 18.56 -23.99
CA ILE A 147 25.70 18.94 -25.23
C ILE A 147 25.97 17.90 -26.32
N GLY A 148 24.90 17.33 -26.87
CA GLY A 148 24.89 16.17 -27.78
C GLY A 148 24.46 14.86 -27.11
N GLN A 149 24.26 14.84 -25.79
CA GLN A 149 23.78 13.69 -25.02
C GLN A 149 22.66 14.02 -24.02
N ILE A 150 22.07 15.21 -24.10
CA ILE A 150 20.94 15.61 -23.27
C ILE A 150 19.70 14.81 -23.71
N PRO A 151 19.02 14.08 -22.83
CA PRO A 151 17.79 13.37 -23.20
C PRO A 151 16.62 14.35 -23.41
N PRO A 152 15.55 13.95 -24.12
CA PRO A 152 14.26 14.63 -24.03
C PRO A 152 13.80 14.74 -22.58
N GLY A 153 13.18 15.87 -22.24
CA GLY A 153 12.70 16.16 -20.89
C GLY A 153 11.21 15.87 -20.74
N GLU A 154 10.81 15.21 -19.67
CA GLU A 154 9.41 15.00 -19.29
C GLU A 154 9.21 15.50 -17.87
N VAL A 155 8.11 16.23 -17.64
CA VAL A 155 7.79 16.79 -16.32
C VAL A 155 6.28 16.87 -16.11
N GLU A 156 5.82 16.30 -15.02
CA GLU A 156 4.41 16.38 -14.60
C GLU A 156 4.08 17.78 -14.09
N HIS A 157 2.84 18.25 -14.27
CA HIS A 157 2.37 19.48 -13.60
C HIS A 157 2.57 19.35 -12.08
N GLY A 158 3.01 20.43 -11.44
CA GLY A 158 3.44 20.41 -10.04
C GLY A 158 4.90 19.97 -9.78
N ALA A 159 5.54 19.21 -10.68
CA ALA A 159 6.93 18.79 -10.60
C ALA A 159 7.91 19.78 -11.24
N THR A 160 9.23 19.54 -11.11
CA THR A 160 10.29 20.38 -11.69
C THR A 160 11.26 19.53 -12.50
N LEU A 161 11.59 19.97 -13.72
CA LEU A 161 12.68 19.42 -14.51
C LEU A 161 13.92 20.28 -14.33
N ALA A 162 15.01 19.72 -13.83
CA ALA A 162 16.28 20.44 -13.72
C ALA A 162 17.49 19.57 -14.07
N PHE A 163 18.48 20.16 -14.73
CA PHE A 163 19.78 19.54 -14.99
C PHE A 163 20.85 20.58 -15.35
N HIS A 164 22.11 20.28 -15.08
CA HIS A 164 23.25 21.04 -15.57
C HIS A 164 23.63 20.63 -17.00
N VAL A 165 23.97 21.61 -17.81
CA VAL A 165 24.47 21.45 -19.18
C VAL A 165 25.94 21.87 -19.22
N LYS A 166 26.78 21.08 -19.88
CA LYS A 166 28.18 21.45 -20.14
C LYS A 166 28.62 21.13 -21.58
N PRO A 167 29.68 21.79 -22.06
CA PRO A 167 30.22 21.52 -23.38
C PRO A 167 30.88 20.13 -23.42
N ALA A 168 30.63 19.37 -24.47
CA ALA A 168 31.18 18.04 -24.67
C ALA A 168 32.68 18.07 -24.98
N THR A 169 33.13 19.04 -25.79
CA THR A 169 34.52 19.11 -26.28
C THR A 169 35.17 20.49 -26.16
N LEU A 170 34.39 21.57 -26.01
CA LEU A 170 34.93 22.95 -25.97
C LEU A 170 35.66 23.30 -24.67
N GLY A 171 35.40 22.60 -23.56
CA GLY A 171 36.03 22.85 -22.26
C GLY A 171 35.28 23.88 -21.39
N PRO A 172 35.69 24.07 -20.12
CA PRO A 172 34.87 24.74 -19.10
C PRO A 172 34.73 26.26 -19.26
N GLU A 173 35.47 26.90 -20.16
CA GLU A 173 35.36 28.35 -20.44
C GLU A 173 34.47 28.67 -21.65
N ALA A 174 33.77 27.68 -22.21
CA ALA A 174 32.82 27.92 -23.29
C ALA A 174 31.59 28.67 -22.77
N LEU A 175 31.09 29.62 -23.56
CA LEU A 175 29.87 30.36 -23.23
C LEU A 175 28.65 29.49 -23.54
N LEU A 176 27.89 29.16 -22.50
CA LEU A 176 26.64 28.42 -22.59
C LEU A 176 25.46 29.34 -22.92
N GLY A 177 24.49 28.81 -23.65
CA GLY A 177 23.24 29.50 -23.97
C GLY A 177 22.08 28.52 -24.17
N MET A 178 20.86 29.05 -24.08
CA MET A 178 19.62 28.31 -24.26
C MET A 178 18.60 29.15 -25.04
N VAL A 179 17.84 28.51 -25.93
CA VAL A 179 16.65 29.08 -26.58
C VAL A 179 15.52 28.05 -26.51
N ALA A 180 14.29 28.47 -26.26
CA ALA A 180 13.12 27.59 -26.28
C ALA A 180 12.07 28.05 -27.31
N GLU A 181 11.49 27.12 -28.05
CA GLU A 181 10.45 27.38 -29.05
C GLU A 181 9.34 26.30 -29.04
N PRO A 182 8.05 26.68 -28.83
CA PRO A 182 7.61 27.97 -28.29
C PRO A 182 8.12 28.19 -26.85
N ILE A 183 8.11 29.45 -26.39
CA ILE A 183 8.46 29.75 -25.00
C ILE A 183 7.28 29.29 -24.11
N PRO A 184 7.51 28.39 -23.13
CA PRO A 184 6.46 27.95 -22.22
C PRO A 184 5.98 29.09 -21.32
N ALA A 185 4.74 28.97 -20.81
CA ALA A 185 4.16 29.88 -19.83
C ALA A 185 4.71 29.65 -18.41
N GLY A 186 5.14 28.42 -18.11
CA GLY A 186 5.75 28.01 -16.86
C GLY A 186 7.11 28.66 -16.59
N GLU A 187 7.58 28.53 -15.35
CA GLU A 187 8.83 29.13 -14.93
C GLU A 187 10.01 28.34 -15.53
N MET A 188 10.73 28.97 -16.44
CA MET A 188 11.90 28.37 -17.09
C MET A 188 13.12 29.28 -16.95
N THR A 189 14.21 28.73 -16.40
CA THR A 189 15.45 29.46 -16.17
C THR A 189 16.67 28.68 -16.68
N PHE A 190 17.69 29.41 -17.10
CA PHE A 190 18.99 28.86 -17.46
C PHE A 190 20.10 29.76 -16.93
N ASP A 191 20.98 29.22 -16.09
CA ASP A 191 22.17 29.92 -15.61
C ASP A 191 23.39 29.55 -16.49
N PRO A 192 23.91 30.48 -17.31
CA PRO A 192 25.07 30.21 -18.17
C PRO A 192 26.38 29.94 -17.41
N GLY A 193 26.48 30.37 -16.15
CA GLY A 193 27.69 30.21 -15.33
C GLY A 193 27.84 28.82 -14.74
N THR A 194 26.73 28.22 -14.32
CA THR A 194 26.66 26.85 -13.78
C THR A 194 26.15 25.82 -14.79
N GLY A 195 25.55 26.29 -15.88
CA GLY A 195 24.86 25.47 -16.87
C GLY A 195 23.51 24.93 -16.38
N LEU A 196 22.99 25.38 -15.23
CA LEU A 196 21.76 24.85 -14.66
C LEU A 196 20.54 25.28 -15.48
N PHE A 197 19.83 24.32 -16.04
CA PHE A 197 18.49 24.45 -16.60
C PHE A 197 17.46 24.05 -15.54
N VAL A 198 16.40 24.84 -15.39
CA VAL A 198 15.24 24.52 -14.55
C VAL A 198 13.97 24.89 -15.31
N TYR A 199 12.99 24.00 -15.30
CA TYR A 199 11.67 24.21 -15.87
C TYR A 199 10.59 23.66 -14.96
N ARG A 200 9.60 24.50 -14.64
CA ARG A 200 8.40 24.14 -13.90
C ARG A 200 7.16 24.47 -14.76
N PRO A 201 6.41 23.46 -15.22
CA PRO A 201 5.21 23.67 -16.03
C PRO A 201 4.18 24.57 -15.33
N HIS A 202 3.50 25.41 -16.11
CA HIS A 202 2.27 26.07 -15.65
C HIS A 202 1.09 25.11 -15.80
N ASP A 203 0.43 24.78 -14.68
CA ASP A 203 -0.63 23.76 -14.57
C ASP A 203 -1.69 23.82 -15.69
N ASP A 204 -2.18 25.02 -16.05
CA ASP A 204 -3.26 25.16 -17.06
C ASP A 204 -2.80 25.57 -18.47
N ALA A 205 -1.51 25.92 -18.68
CA ALA A 205 -1.07 26.60 -19.89
C ALA A 205 0.03 25.86 -20.65
N ASP A 206 0.87 25.12 -19.93
CA ASP A 206 1.92 24.30 -20.50
C ASP A 206 1.38 22.88 -20.71
N VAL A 207 0.59 22.71 -21.76
CA VAL A 207 -0.07 21.42 -22.08
C VAL A 207 0.47 20.81 -23.39
N MET A 208 1.39 21.52 -24.05
CA MET A 208 2.01 21.14 -25.32
C MET A 208 3.54 21.03 -25.18
N PRO A 209 4.18 20.06 -25.86
CA PRO A 209 5.63 19.97 -25.91
C PRO A 209 6.25 21.18 -26.62
N PHE A 210 7.44 21.56 -26.17
CA PHE A 210 8.25 22.62 -26.77
C PHE A 210 9.70 22.13 -26.93
N HIS A 211 10.46 22.81 -27.78
CA HIS A 211 11.84 22.46 -28.03
C HIS A 211 12.77 23.40 -27.28
N VAL A 212 13.82 22.85 -26.68
CA VAL A 212 14.88 23.62 -26.03
C VAL A 212 16.20 23.32 -26.72
N THR A 213 16.83 24.37 -27.24
CA THR A 213 18.12 24.31 -27.91
C THR A 213 19.20 24.85 -26.99
N PHE A 214 20.11 23.97 -26.57
CA PHE A 214 21.29 24.31 -25.78
C PHE A 214 22.50 24.51 -26.68
N THR A 215 23.30 25.54 -26.39
CA THR A 215 24.48 25.91 -27.18
C THR A 215 25.69 26.14 -26.30
N ALA A 216 26.87 25.75 -26.77
CA ALA A 216 28.16 26.15 -26.20
C ALA A 216 29.03 26.77 -27.30
N THR A 217 29.67 27.90 -27.01
CA THR A 217 30.55 28.58 -27.97
C THR A 217 31.90 28.94 -27.36
N GLN A 218 32.98 28.56 -28.04
CA GLN A 218 34.34 28.96 -27.66
C GLN A 218 35.26 29.03 -28.87
N GLY A 219 36.00 30.13 -29.03
CA GLY A 219 37.02 30.26 -30.08
C GLY A 219 36.51 30.14 -31.52
N GLY A 220 35.21 30.39 -31.77
CA GLY A 220 34.58 30.24 -33.09
C GLY A 220 34.08 28.82 -33.41
N GLN A 221 34.22 27.87 -32.49
CA GLN A 221 33.56 26.57 -32.55
C GLN A 221 32.27 26.59 -31.71
N MET A 222 31.28 25.81 -32.15
CA MET A 222 29.94 25.75 -31.56
C MET A 222 29.51 24.29 -31.42
N GLU A 223 28.96 23.97 -30.25
CA GLU A 223 28.21 22.74 -30.00
C GLU A 223 26.76 23.12 -29.76
N GLU A 224 25.85 22.31 -30.26
CA GLU A 224 24.41 22.54 -30.16
C GLU A 224 23.67 21.22 -30.03
N GLN A 225 22.62 21.22 -29.23
CA GLN A 225 21.64 20.15 -29.18
C GLN A 225 20.25 20.72 -28.93
N THR A 226 19.27 20.24 -29.70
CA THR A 226 17.86 20.50 -29.43
C THR A 226 17.24 19.28 -28.78
N ILE A 227 16.49 19.47 -27.70
CA ILE A 227 15.69 18.46 -27.03
C ILE A 227 14.22 18.86 -27.06
N GLU A 228 13.32 17.88 -27.07
CA GLU A 228 11.90 18.10 -26.77
C GLU A 228 11.70 18.07 -25.25
N VAL A 229 10.93 19.03 -24.72
CA VAL A 229 10.46 19.05 -23.34
C VAL A 229 8.94 18.93 -23.36
N SER A 230 8.41 17.90 -22.70
CA SER A 230 6.99 17.57 -22.65
C SER A 230 6.45 17.73 -21.23
N PRO A 231 5.63 18.78 -20.99
CA PRO A 231 4.76 18.83 -19.81
C PRO A 231 3.73 17.70 -19.86
N ILE A 232 3.47 17.06 -18.73
CA ILE A 232 2.50 15.96 -18.60
C ILE A 232 1.40 16.42 -17.66
N ALA A 233 0.16 16.40 -18.16
CA ALA A 233 -1.01 16.68 -17.35
C ALA A 233 -1.16 15.66 -16.23
N ASP A 234 -1.33 16.12 -15.00
CA ASP A 234 -1.62 15.24 -13.87
C ASP A 234 -3.03 14.66 -14.07
N LEU A 235 -3.11 13.34 -14.28
CA LEU A 235 -4.39 12.65 -14.26
C LEU A 235 -4.94 12.75 -12.83
N PRO A 236 -6.26 12.87 -12.63
CA PRO A 236 -6.84 12.80 -11.29
C PRO A 236 -6.25 11.58 -10.57
N ALA A 237 -5.75 11.78 -9.35
CA ALA A 237 -5.12 10.71 -8.58
C ALA A 237 -5.98 9.44 -8.65
N GLU A 238 -5.36 8.28 -8.86
CA GLU A 238 -6.07 7.02 -9.18
C GLU A 238 -7.16 6.65 -8.16
N PHE A 239 -7.05 7.17 -6.94
CA PHE A 239 -8.01 7.07 -5.84
C PHE A 239 -9.36 7.74 -6.14
N SER A 240 -9.40 8.76 -7.00
CA SER A 240 -10.62 9.46 -7.43
C SER A 240 -11.59 8.58 -8.25
N LEU A 241 -11.11 7.44 -8.75
CA LEU A 241 -11.91 6.45 -9.51
C LEU A 241 -12.55 5.39 -8.64
N VAL A 242 -12.00 5.19 -7.45
CA VAL A 242 -12.49 4.22 -6.47
C VAL A 242 -13.48 4.88 -5.52
N ALA A 243 -13.31 6.19 -5.28
CA ALA A 243 -14.18 7.01 -4.46
C ALA A 243 -14.71 8.21 -5.28
N GLY A 244 -15.85 8.05 -5.94
CA GLY A 244 -16.59 9.21 -6.44
C GLY A 244 -16.90 10.20 -5.32
N PRO A 245 -17.08 11.48 -5.65
CA PRO A 245 -16.26 12.61 -5.14
C PRO A 245 -15.68 12.39 -3.73
N VAL A 246 -14.34 12.48 -3.58
CA VAL A 246 -13.53 12.40 -2.34
C VAL A 246 -14.40 12.39 -1.08
N GLN A 247 -14.95 11.22 -0.76
CA GLN A 247 -15.65 11.02 0.50
C GLN A 247 -14.57 11.07 1.58
N PRO A 248 -14.78 11.78 2.70
CA PRO A 248 -13.87 11.70 3.82
C PRO A 248 -13.77 10.23 4.22
N PHE A 249 -12.54 9.74 4.29
CA PHE A 249 -12.24 8.42 4.83
C PHE A 249 -12.91 8.27 6.21
N PRO A 250 -13.60 7.14 6.50
CA PRO A 250 -14.38 7.03 7.73
C PRO A 250 -13.52 7.23 8.98
N ASP A 251 -14.04 7.98 9.95
CA ASP A 251 -13.39 8.19 11.25
C ASP A 251 -13.18 6.84 11.97
N ASP A 252 -12.19 6.77 12.85
CA ASP A 252 -11.84 5.55 13.58
C ASP A 252 -12.92 5.07 14.57
N GLU A 253 -13.84 5.97 14.95
CA GLU A 253 -15.05 5.72 15.75
C GLU A 253 -16.26 5.25 14.91
N SER A 254 -16.13 5.22 13.58
CA SER A 254 -17.19 4.81 12.67
C SER A 254 -17.67 3.38 12.95
N ARG A 255 -18.96 3.14 12.67
CA ARG A 255 -19.54 1.80 12.69
C ARG A 255 -18.92 0.86 11.66
N ASP A 256 -18.19 1.38 10.68
CA ASP A 256 -17.44 0.59 9.70
C ASP A 256 -16.27 -0.19 10.33
N TYR A 257 -15.74 0.31 11.46
CA TYR A 257 -14.68 -0.32 12.24
C TYR A 257 -15.19 -0.80 13.61
N LEU A 258 -16.49 -1.10 13.71
CA LEU A 258 -17.16 -1.59 14.91
C LEU A 258 -18.01 -2.82 14.59
N PHE A 259 -17.88 -3.84 15.42
CA PHE A 259 -18.62 -5.09 15.30
C PHE A 259 -19.18 -5.51 16.66
N VAL A 260 -20.44 -5.95 16.69
CA VAL A 260 -21.11 -6.34 17.94
C VAL A 260 -21.83 -7.67 17.75
N THR A 261 -21.58 -8.62 18.65
CA THR A 261 -22.27 -9.91 18.70
C THR A 261 -23.02 -10.04 20.01
N GLU A 262 -24.28 -10.44 19.94
CA GLU A 262 -25.13 -10.72 21.10
C GLU A 262 -25.63 -12.16 21.07
N ILE A 263 -25.55 -12.84 22.21
CA ILE A 263 -26.07 -14.19 22.41
C ILE A 263 -27.07 -14.16 23.55
N VAL A 264 -28.30 -14.61 23.30
CA VAL A 264 -29.36 -14.73 24.31
C VAL A 264 -29.40 -16.18 24.81
N SER A 265 -29.53 -16.37 26.14
CA SER A 265 -29.70 -17.69 26.74
C SER A 265 -31.02 -18.34 26.31
N GLU A 266 -31.00 -19.63 25.98
CA GLU A 266 -32.21 -20.38 25.60
C GLU A 266 -33.16 -20.62 26.78
N THR A 267 -32.60 -20.63 27.99
CA THR A 267 -33.33 -20.81 29.25
C THR A 267 -33.15 -19.60 30.15
N ASP A 268 -34.14 -19.36 31.02
CA ASP A 268 -34.04 -18.34 32.05
C ASP A 268 -32.88 -18.63 32.99
N GLU A 269 -31.99 -17.65 33.15
CA GLU A 269 -30.91 -17.65 34.14
C GLU A 269 -31.20 -16.61 35.22
N VAL A 270 -30.70 -16.85 36.43
CA VAL A 270 -30.86 -15.89 37.53
C VAL A 270 -29.80 -14.80 37.41
N LEU A 271 -30.23 -13.60 37.07
CA LEU A 271 -29.38 -12.40 37.00
C LEU A 271 -30.13 -11.23 37.63
N ASN A 272 -29.42 -10.39 38.41
CA ASN A 272 -30.03 -9.30 39.16
C ASN A 272 -31.15 -9.78 40.11
N GLY A 273 -31.00 -11.03 40.60
CA GLY A 273 -31.95 -11.70 41.50
C GLY A 273 -33.24 -12.20 40.86
N VAL A 274 -33.41 -12.08 39.53
CA VAL A 274 -34.61 -12.47 38.79
C VAL A 274 -34.23 -13.49 37.72
N ALA A 275 -35.04 -14.56 37.57
CA ALA A 275 -34.89 -15.52 36.48
C ALA A 275 -35.46 -14.92 35.18
N LYS A 276 -34.63 -14.84 34.14
CA LYS A 276 -34.98 -14.26 32.83
C LYS A 276 -33.98 -14.71 31.75
N PRO A 277 -34.27 -14.53 30.45
CA PRO A 277 -33.26 -14.67 29.42
C PRO A 277 -32.14 -13.64 29.65
N VAL A 278 -30.89 -14.08 29.50
CA VAL A 278 -29.71 -13.23 29.69
C VAL A 278 -28.89 -13.14 28.41
N ARG A 279 -28.14 -12.06 28.25
CA ARG A 279 -27.27 -11.79 27.10
C ARG A 279 -25.79 -11.90 27.45
N SER A 280 -25.02 -12.50 26.54
CA SER A 280 -23.57 -12.34 26.46
C SER A 280 -23.26 -11.44 25.26
N VAL A 281 -22.55 -10.34 25.51
CA VAL A 281 -22.28 -9.30 24.51
C VAL A 281 -20.77 -9.24 24.25
N THR A 282 -20.40 -9.22 22.97
CA THR A 282 -19.02 -8.95 22.57
C THR A 282 -18.98 -7.74 21.65
N VAL A 283 -18.14 -6.76 21.97
CA VAL A 283 -17.92 -5.54 21.19
C VAL A 283 -16.48 -5.53 20.72
N THR A 284 -16.26 -5.39 19.41
CA THR A 284 -14.95 -5.30 18.79
C THR A 284 -14.87 -4.02 17.98
N GLY A 285 -13.82 -3.21 18.12
CA GLY A 285 -13.65 -2.05 17.25
C GLY A 285 -12.24 -1.49 17.18
N LYS A 286 -11.99 -0.55 16.26
CA LYS A 286 -10.78 0.28 16.32
C LYS A 286 -10.91 1.24 17.51
N THR A 287 -11.86 2.17 17.46
CA THR A 287 -12.22 3.03 18.60
C THR A 287 -13.66 2.74 19.03
N VAL A 288 -13.83 2.22 20.25
CA VAL A 288 -15.12 1.87 20.86
C VAL A 288 -15.51 2.97 21.85
N VAL A 289 -16.62 3.64 21.59
CA VAL A 289 -17.10 4.75 22.42
C VAL A 289 -18.41 4.39 23.11
N PHE A 290 -18.45 4.46 24.44
CA PHE A 290 -19.66 4.43 25.25
C PHE A 290 -19.92 5.83 25.80
N GLU A 291 -20.66 6.63 25.05
CA GLU A 291 -21.05 7.98 25.42
C GLU A 291 -22.52 8.25 25.05
N PRO A 292 -23.30 8.91 25.93
CA PRO A 292 -24.68 9.28 25.61
C PRO A 292 -24.78 10.15 24.34
N GLY A 293 -25.62 9.75 23.39
CA GLY A 293 -25.88 10.45 22.15
C GLY A 293 -24.83 10.22 21.05
N HIS A 294 -23.85 9.35 21.28
CA HIS A 294 -22.80 9.07 20.31
C HIS A 294 -23.36 8.34 19.06
N PRO A 295 -22.91 8.65 17.83
CA PRO A 295 -23.46 8.07 16.60
C PRO A 295 -23.39 6.54 16.50
N ASN A 296 -22.46 5.90 17.24
CA ASN A 296 -22.38 4.44 17.28
C ASN A 296 -23.53 3.77 18.06
N GLY A 297 -24.28 4.51 18.89
CA GLY A 297 -25.44 4.04 19.64
C GLY A 297 -25.20 2.98 20.71
N LEU A 298 -23.94 2.66 21.06
CA LEU A 298 -23.63 1.58 22.00
C LEU A 298 -24.14 1.89 23.42
N TYR A 299 -24.06 3.15 23.83
CA TYR A 299 -24.45 3.58 25.16
C TYR A 299 -25.95 3.38 25.40
N GLU A 300 -26.79 3.75 24.44
CA GLU A 300 -28.25 3.64 24.54
C GLU A 300 -28.75 2.20 24.58
N VAL A 301 -27.98 1.28 23.99
CA VAL A 301 -28.35 -0.15 23.91
C VAL A 301 -27.90 -0.92 25.14
N TYR A 302 -26.70 -0.62 25.65
CA TYR A 302 -26.07 -1.44 26.70
C TYR A 302 -25.95 -0.76 28.06
N SER A 303 -26.14 0.56 28.13
CA SER A 303 -26.20 1.30 29.38
C SER A 303 -27.63 1.74 29.69
N SER A 304 -27.88 2.10 30.94
CA SER A 304 -29.14 2.73 31.36
C SER A 304 -28.88 3.89 32.31
N LEU A 305 -29.68 4.96 32.16
CA LEU A 305 -29.65 6.09 33.08
C LEU A 305 -30.21 5.68 34.45
N GLU A 306 -29.67 6.27 35.52
CA GLU A 306 -30.15 6.06 36.88
C GLU A 306 -31.64 6.49 36.99
N GLY A 307 -32.55 5.51 37.11
CA GLY A 307 -34.01 5.73 37.18
C GLY A 307 -34.82 5.39 35.91
N GLY A 308 -34.19 4.93 34.82
CA GLY A 308 -34.86 4.36 33.63
C GLY A 308 -35.14 2.85 33.74
N PRO A 309 -35.76 2.19 32.73
CA PRO A 309 -35.79 0.73 32.67
C PRO A 309 -34.36 0.19 32.54
N TYR A 310 -33.82 -0.37 33.62
CA TYR A 310 -32.44 -0.85 33.67
C TYR A 310 -32.17 -1.95 32.62
N VAL A 311 -31.10 -1.79 31.84
CA VAL A 311 -30.52 -2.89 31.06
C VAL A 311 -29.86 -3.83 32.07
N ALA A 312 -30.59 -4.87 32.48
CA ALA A 312 -30.20 -5.75 33.58
C ALA A 312 -30.10 -7.22 33.14
N ASP A 313 -30.14 -7.48 31.84
CA ASP A 313 -30.12 -8.80 31.23
C ASP A 313 -28.73 -9.23 30.73
N ILE A 314 -27.74 -8.34 30.72
CA ILE A 314 -26.37 -8.65 30.27
C ILE A 314 -25.62 -9.37 31.38
N LYS A 315 -25.33 -10.66 31.18
CA LYS A 315 -24.55 -11.48 32.11
C LYS A 315 -23.05 -11.29 31.92
N GLU A 316 -22.59 -11.26 30.68
CA GLU A 316 -21.17 -11.09 30.34
C GLU A 316 -21.01 -10.06 29.22
N MET A 317 -19.98 -9.21 29.33
CA MET A 317 -19.58 -8.28 28.29
C MET A 317 -18.07 -8.39 28.03
N THR A 318 -17.67 -8.66 26.79
CA THR A 318 -16.26 -8.64 26.38
C THR A 318 -16.01 -7.54 25.35
N ILE A 319 -14.97 -6.74 25.54
CA ILE A 319 -14.61 -5.62 24.65
C ILE A 319 -13.19 -5.83 24.11
N TYR A 320 -13.04 -5.83 22.78
CA TYR A 320 -11.76 -5.83 22.06
C TYR A 320 -11.60 -4.51 21.33
N ALA A 321 -10.61 -3.69 21.69
CA ALA A 321 -10.43 -2.38 21.07
C ALA A 321 -8.95 -1.99 20.90
N GLU A 322 -8.64 -1.13 19.92
CA GLU A 322 -7.43 -0.33 20.03
C GLU A 322 -7.64 0.73 21.11
N THR A 323 -8.76 1.45 21.05
CA THR A 323 -9.11 2.50 22.00
C THR A 323 -10.52 2.28 22.54
N LEU A 324 -10.69 2.23 23.86
CA LEU A 324 -11.99 2.21 24.54
C LEU A 324 -12.21 3.53 25.27
N VAL A 325 -13.24 4.26 24.88
CA VAL A 325 -13.65 5.54 25.48
C VAL A 325 -14.96 5.34 26.24
N ILE A 326 -14.97 5.74 27.50
CA ILE A 326 -16.18 5.83 28.33
C ILE A 326 -16.43 7.32 28.61
N GLY A 327 -17.37 7.90 27.87
CA GLY A 327 -17.74 9.32 27.95
C GLY A 327 -18.83 9.63 29.00
N GLY A 328 -19.45 8.60 29.58
CA GLY A 328 -20.53 8.74 30.56
C GLY A 328 -20.64 7.57 31.54
N PRO A 329 -21.63 7.58 32.45
CA PRO A 329 -21.82 6.51 33.42
C PRO A 329 -22.31 5.24 32.73
N LEU A 330 -21.45 4.21 32.64
CA LEU A 330 -21.75 2.92 32.04
C LEU A 330 -22.23 1.94 33.12
N HIS A 331 -23.53 1.66 33.14
CA HIS A 331 -24.17 0.77 34.11
C HIS A 331 -24.41 -0.62 33.50
N LEU A 332 -23.76 -1.63 34.08
CA LEU A 332 -23.80 -3.04 33.65
C LEU A 332 -24.13 -3.94 34.86
N PRO A 333 -25.37 -3.93 35.37
CA PRO A 333 -25.72 -4.50 36.66
C PRO A 333 -25.48 -6.01 36.74
N GLN A 334 -24.66 -6.45 37.72
CA GLN A 334 -24.25 -7.85 37.91
C GLN A 334 -23.58 -8.48 36.68
N THR A 335 -23.02 -7.66 35.78
CA THR A 335 -22.35 -8.14 34.57
C THR A 335 -20.87 -8.41 34.82
N ASP A 336 -20.36 -9.53 34.30
CA ASP A 336 -18.93 -9.79 34.22
C ASP A 336 -18.33 -9.13 32.98
N VAL A 337 -17.42 -8.17 33.19
CA VAL A 337 -16.84 -7.34 32.13
C VAL A 337 -15.39 -7.72 31.86
N ARG A 338 -15.04 -7.98 30.61
CA ARG A 338 -13.67 -8.25 30.15
C ARG A 338 -13.24 -7.22 29.11
N ILE A 339 -12.14 -6.52 29.35
CA ILE A 339 -11.64 -5.45 28.48
C ILE A 339 -10.26 -5.84 27.95
N TYR A 340 -10.09 -5.83 26.63
CA TYR A 340 -8.84 -5.97 25.91
C TYR A 340 -8.68 -4.71 25.07
N ALA A 341 -7.95 -3.72 25.58
CA ALA A 341 -7.82 -2.43 24.90
C ALA A 341 -6.39 -1.90 24.96
N ARG A 342 -5.82 -1.40 23.86
CA ARG A 342 -4.51 -0.73 23.98
C ARG A 342 -4.63 0.48 24.91
N ARG A 343 -5.65 1.31 24.68
CA ARG A 343 -5.93 2.52 25.47
C ARG A 343 -7.33 2.45 26.08
N LEU A 344 -7.44 2.66 27.39
CA LEU A 344 -8.71 2.86 28.08
C LEU A 344 -8.81 4.30 28.60
N LEU A 345 -9.79 5.04 28.11
CA LEU A 345 -10.05 6.43 28.48
C LEU A 345 -11.39 6.56 29.19
N LEU A 346 -11.38 7.11 30.40
CA LEU A 346 -12.59 7.57 31.09
C LEU A 346 -12.65 9.09 30.98
N ASP A 347 -13.41 9.57 30.00
CA ASP A 347 -13.46 10.98 29.63
C ASP A 347 -14.75 11.61 30.20
N GLY A 348 -14.59 12.58 31.10
CA GLY A 348 -15.69 13.30 31.74
C GLY A 348 -15.78 13.16 33.27
N PRO A 349 -16.39 14.14 33.96
CA PRO A 349 -16.52 14.16 35.42
C PRO A 349 -17.28 12.96 35.99
N ASP A 350 -18.24 12.43 35.24
CA ASP A 350 -19.13 11.34 35.67
C ASP A 350 -18.90 10.03 34.89
N SER A 351 -17.78 9.90 34.17
CA SER A 351 -17.42 8.65 33.49
C SER A 351 -16.98 7.57 34.49
N TYR A 352 -17.70 6.46 34.51
CA TYR A 352 -17.36 5.27 35.30
C TYR A 352 -17.99 4.02 34.73
N ILE A 353 -17.42 2.87 35.06
CA ILE A 353 -18.03 1.56 34.81
C ILE A 353 -18.58 1.02 36.12
N SER A 354 -19.85 0.62 36.16
CA SER A 354 -20.46 0.02 37.34
C SER A 354 -21.08 -1.34 37.04
N THR A 355 -20.62 -2.36 37.77
CA THR A 355 -21.22 -3.70 37.78
C THR A 355 -22.13 -3.94 38.98
N LYS A 356 -22.47 -2.87 39.71
CA LYS A 356 -23.33 -2.94 40.89
C LYS A 356 -24.70 -3.51 40.50
N PRO A 357 -25.18 -4.58 41.15
CA PRO A 357 -26.44 -5.21 40.75
C PRO A 357 -27.63 -4.29 40.97
N TYR A 358 -28.63 -4.47 40.12
CA TYR A 358 -29.95 -3.92 40.31
C TYR A 358 -30.81 -4.96 41.03
N ASP A 359 -31.27 -4.67 42.25
CA ASP A 359 -32.09 -5.63 43.00
C ASP A 359 -33.55 -5.60 42.52
N GLY A 360 -33.85 -6.39 41.49
CA GLY A 360 -35.20 -6.51 40.91
C GLY A 360 -36.14 -7.44 41.69
N ARG A 361 -35.72 -7.97 42.84
CA ARG A 361 -36.52 -8.95 43.60
C ARG A 361 -37.70 -8.26 44.29
N THR A 362 -38.88 -8.84 44.17
CA THR A 362 -40.03 -8.43 45.00
C THR A 362 -39.89 -9.05 46.39
N VAL A 363 -39.71 -8.21 47.42
CA VAL A 363 -39.48 -8.66 48.80
C VAL A 363 -40.76 -8.56 49.63
N ALA A 364 -41.19 -9.68 50.21
CA ALA A 364 -42.35 -9.68 51.10
C ALA A 364 -42.04 -8.93 52.41
N PRO A 365 -43.04 -8.28 53.05
CA PRO A 365 -42.82 -7.57 54.32
C PRO A 365 -42.20 -8.48 55.40
N GLY A 366 -41.05 -8.07 55.95
CA GLY A 366 -40.33 -8.81 56.99
C GLY A 366 -39.43 -9.97 56.49
N GLN A 367 -39.37 -10.24 55.19
CA GLN A 367 -38.49 -11.26 54.63
C GLN A 367 -37.03 -10.78 54.62
N THR A 368 -36.14 -11.53 55.28
CA THR A 368 -34.69 -11.29 55.21
C THR A 368 -34.12 -11.97 53.97
N LEU A 369 -33.45 -11.20 53.10
CA LEU A 369 -32.75 -11.71 51.91
C LEU A 369 -31.33 -11.16 51.89
N PRO A 370 -30.32 -11.97 51.49
CA PRO A 370 -28.98 -11.47 51.27
C PRO A 370 -28.96 -10.48 50.10
N GLY A 371 -28.02 -9.54 50.13
CA GLY A 371 -27.69 -8.69 49.00
C GLY A 371 -27.22 -9.53 47.80
N LEU A 372 -27.29 -8.94 46.61
CA LEU A 372 -26.78 -9.54 45.38
C LEU A 372 -25.29 -9.22 45.24
N ASP A 373 -24.51 -10.19 44.76
CA ASP A 373 -23.09 -10.04 44.52
C ASP A 373 -22.84 -9.18 43.28
N GLY A 374 -21.80 -8.34 43.30
CA GLY A 374 -21.40 -7.53 42.15
C GLY A 374 -20.75 -8.36 41.05
N GLY A 375 -20.85 -7.89 39.80
CA GLY A 375 -20.15 -8.54 38.67
C GLY A 375 -18.67 -8.19 38.61
N ASP A 376 -17.87 -9.06 38.01
CA ASP A 376 -16.43 -8.92 37.94
C ASP A 376 -15.98 -7.95 36.84
N VAL A 377 -14.79 -7.34 36.99
CA VAL A 377 -14.16 -6.51 35.95
C VAL A 377 -12.72 -6.96 35.74
N CYS A 378 -12.43 -7.49 34.56
CA CYS A 378 -11.11 -7.93 34.14
C CYS A 378 -10.58 -7.04 33.01
N MET A 379 -9.40 -6.44 33.17
CA MET A 379 -8.81 -5.52 32.19
C MET A 379 -7.42 -5.98 31.76
N ARG A 380 -7.21 -6.07 30.44
CA ARG A 380 -5.91 -6.23 29.80
C ARG A 380 -5.68 -5.02 28.93
N ILE A 381 -4.89 -4.09 29.44
CA ILE A 381 -4.71 -2.77 28.82
C ILE A 381 -3.25 -2.37 28.72
N ALA A 382 -2.89 -1.60 27.69
CA ALA A 382 -1.54 -1.03 27.57
C ALA A 382 -1.42 0.30 28.32
N SER A 383 -2.47 1.13 28.27
CA SER A 383 -2.55 2.40 28.99
C SER A 383 -3.97 2.70 29.49
N PHE A 384 -4.02 3.52 30.54
CA PHE A 384 -5.25 4.01 31.17
C PHE A 384 -5.13 5.51 31.40
N SER A 385 -6.14 6.28 31.00
CA SER A 385 -6.25 7.70 31.32
C SER A 385 -7.66 8.04 31.83
N CYS A 386 -7.75 9.06 32.69
CA CYS A 386 -9.03 9.57 33.18
C CYS A 386 -8.98 11.08 33.38
N GLN A 387 -10.06 11.78 33.01
CA GLN A 387 -10.20 13.22 33.19
C GLN A 387 -11.61 13.58 33.70
N PRO A 388 -11.75 14.43 34.74
CA PRO A 388 -10.71 14.93 35.64
C PRO A 388 -10.12 13.82 36.54
N MET A 389 -8.91 14.02 37.05
CA MET A 389 -8.29 13.07 37.98
C MET A 389 -9.05 13.02 39.31
N GLY A 390 -9.41 11.83 39.77
CA GLY A 390 -10.14 11.59 41.03
C GLY A 390 -11.56 11.02 40.85
N GLY A 391 -12.11 10.40 41.90
CA GLY A 391 -13.44 9.77 41.91
C GLY A 391 -13.43 8.23 41.76
N TRP A 392 -14.55 7.59 42.14
CA TRP A 392 -14.74 6.13 41.97
C TRP A 392 -15.12 5.80 40.52
N ARG A 393 -14.10 5.45 39.73
CA ARG A 393 -14.19 5.18 38.28
C ARG A 393 -14.62 3.75 37.91
N PHE A 394 -14.43 2.81 38.83
CA PHE A 394 -14.92 1.44 38.72
C PHE A 394 -15.73 1.11 39.98
N ARG A 395 -16.97 0.66 39.80
CA ARG A 395 -17.93 0.42 40.89
C ARG A 395 -18.45 -1.02 40.83
N VAL A 396 -17.76 -1.91 41.53
CA VAL A 396 -18.02 -3.37 41.55
C VAL A 396 -18.70 -3.89 42.83
N SER A 397 -19.30 -3.01 43.63
CA SER A 397 -19.92 -3.40 44.92
C SER A 397 -21.20 -4.24 44.75
N GLY A 398 -21.45 -5.20 45.65
CA GLY A 398 -22.75 -5.86 45.79
C GLY A 398 -23.85 -4.94 46.37
N THR A 399 -25.10 -5.43 46.42
CA THR A 399 -26.23 -4.68 47.01
C THR A 399 -26.35 -4.93 48.52
N SER A 400 -27.07 -4.04 49.21
CA SER A 400 -27.41 -4.26 50.62
C SER A 400 -28.43 -5.40 50.76
N GLY A 401 -28.31 -6.20 51.82
CA GLY A 401 -29.32 -7.18 52.17
C GLY A 401 -30.60 -6.55 52.71
N HIS A 402 -31.74 -7.20 52.46
CA HIS A 402 -33.03 -6.78 52.98
C HIS A 402 -33.23 -7.26 54.43
N ASN A 403 -33.84 -6.42 55.29
CA ASN A 403 -34.18 -6.74 56.68
C ASN A 403 -33.02 -7.36 57.49
N GLY A 404 -31.84 -6.74 57.44
CA GLY A 404 -30.65 -7.21 58.16
C GLY A 404 -29.92 -8.39 57.51
N GLY A 405 -30.23 -8.71 56.25
CA GLY A 405 -29.49 -9.68 55.46
C GLY A 405 -28.04 -9.25 55.21
N VAL A 406 -27.18 -10.24 54.96
CA VAL A 406 -25.75 -10.02 54.65
C VAL A 406 -25.64 -9.19 53.37
N ILE A 407 -24.67 -8.26 53.32
CA ILE A 407 -24.36 -7.47 52.12
C ILE A 407 -23.77 -8.41 51.06
N GLY A 408 -24.13 -8.21 49.79
CA GLY A 408 -23.56 -8.98 48.68
C GLY A 408 -22.05 -8.76 48.56
N ILE A 409 -21.34 -9.77 48.08
CA ILE A 409 -19.90 -9.74 47.89
C ILE A 409 -19.59 -8.78 46.72
N PRO A 410 -18.66 -7.84 46.86
CA PRO A 410 -18.15 -7.07 45.72
C PRO A 410 -17.52 -7.99 44.66
N GLY A 411 -17.73 -7.68 43.39
CA GLY A 411 -17.04 -8.37 42.29
C GLY A 411 -15.54 -8.16 42.35
N GLU A 412 -14.80 -9.10 41.76
CA GLU A 412 -13.35 -9.04 41.65
C GLU A 412 -12.95 -8.05 40.55
N MET A 413 -11.97 -7.20 40.85
CA MET A 413 -11.36 -6.30 39.87
C MET A 413 -9.93 -6.76 39.61
N THR A 414 -9.67 -7.26 38.41
CA THR A 414 -8.34 -7.70 37.97
C THR A 414 -7.86 -6.84 36.82
N TRP A 415 -6.59 -6.43 36.84
CA TRP A 415 -5.98 -5.75 35.71
C TRP A 415 -4.53 -6.17 35.52
N THR A 416 -4.11 -6.32 34.28
CA THR A 416 -2.70 -6.50 33.91
C THR A 416 -2.18 -5.21 33.29
N LEU A 417 -1.46 -4.42 34.09
CA LEU A 417 -0.55 -3.34 33.69
C LEU A 417 0.90 -3.80 33.89
N ASP A 418 1.13 -5.09 33.66
CA ASP A 418 2.31 -5.80 34.13
C ASP A 418 3.44 -5.70 33.09
N GLU A 419 4.61 -5.21 33.50
CA GLU A 419 5.83 -5.12 32.66
C GLU A 419 6.21 -6.50 32.07
N LEU A 420 5.74 -7.59 32.69
CA LEU A 420 5.99 -8.97 32.27
C LEU A 420 5.08 -9.47 31.14
N LYS A 421 3.97 -8.76 30.81
CA LYS A 421 3.02 -9.13 29.73
C LYS A 421 2.52 -7.91 28.96
N PRO A 422 3.41 -7.13 28.31
CA PRO A 422 3.09 -5.82 27.72
C PRO A 422 2.07 -5.87 26.57
N LEU A 423 1.88 -7.03 25.93
CA LEU A 423 0.97 -7.23 24.80
C LEU A 423 -0.29 -8.03 25.18
N ALA A 424 -0.61 -8.15 26.48
CA ALA A 424 -1.79 -8.89 26.93
C ALA A 424 -3.14 -8.31 26.42
N TRP A 425 -3.15 -7.04 26.01
CA TRP A 425 -4.28 -6.37 25.39
C TRP A 425 -4.49 -6.76 23.91
N LEU A 426 -3.41 -7.19 23.23
CA LEU A 426 -3.41 -7.43 21.80
C LEU A 426 -4.31 -8.64 21.50
N SER A 427 -5.33 -8.43 20.69
CA SER A 427 -6.27 -9.47 20.26
C SER A 427 -6.38 -9.49 18.74
N PRO A 428 -6.57 -10.66 18.12
CA PRO A 428 -6.74 -10.73 16.67
C PRO A 428 -7.90 -9.88 16.17
N TYR A 429 -8.99 -9.82 16.95
CA TYR A 429 -10.20 -9.09 16.61
C TYR A 429 -10.00 -7.58 16.55
N ALA A 430 -9.26 -7.00 17.50
CA ALA A 430 -8.92 -5.57 17.47
C ALA A 430 -7.97 -5.24 16.30
N VAL A 431 -6.96 -6.10 16.05
CA VAL A 431 -6.03 -5.91 14.92
C VAL A 431 -6.77 -5.93 13.59
N LYS A 432 -7.74 -6.84 13.40
CA LYS A 432 -8.58 -6.85 12.19
C LYS A 432 -9.27 -5.51 11.94
N MET A 433 -9.79 -4.85 12.98
CA MET A 433 -10.43 -3.53 12.86
C MET A 433 -9.43 -2.42 12.55
N VAL A 434 -8.19 -2.53 13.05
CA VAL A 434 -7.13 -1.57 12.70
C VAL A 434 -6.66 -1.75 11.26
N LEU A 435 -6.48 -2.99 10.80
CA LEU A 435 -6.12 -3.28 9.41
C LEU A 435 -7.23 -2.88 8.45
N ALA A 436 -8.50 -3.09 8.82
CA ALA A 436 -9.65 -2.58 8.11
C ALA A 436 -9.54 -1.07 7.84
N HIS A 437 -9.26 -0.29 8.89
CA HIS A 437 -9.06 1.15 8.77
C HIS A 437 -7.84 1.50 7.91
N ALA A 438 -6.70 0.82 8.08
CA ALA A 438 -5.50 1.08 7.28
C ALA A 438 -5.69 0.77 5.78
N ARG A 439 -6.44 -0.28 5.44
CA ARG A 439 -6.79 -0.60 4.04
C ARG A 439 -7.62 0.48 3.42
N ASP A 440 -8.65 0.94 4.14
CA ASP A 440 -9.52 1.99 3.65
C ASP A 440 -8.72 3.30 3.51
N ALA A 441 -7.86 3.66 4.47
CA ALA A 441 -6.96 4.81 4.33
C ALA A 441 -6.12 4.72 3.04
N TYR A 442 -5.55 3.56 2.76
CA TYR A 442 -4.80 3.33 1.52
C TYR A 442 -5.70 3.42 0.27
N LEU A 443 -6.88 2.81 0.29
CA LEU A 443 -7.85 2.83 -0.80
C LEU A 443 -8.32 4.24 -1.15
N TYR A 444 -8.45 5.13 -0.16
CA TYR A 444 -8.83 6.53 -0.32
C TYR A 444 -7.63 7.48 -0.56
N GLY A 445 -6.41 6.96 -0.67
CA GLY A 445 -5.20 7.74 -0.99
C GLY A 445 -4.48 8.36 0.22
N TYR A 446 -4.89 8.05 1.45
CA TYR A 446 -4.20 8.44 2.68
C TYR A 446 -3.00 7.52 2.96
N THR A 447 -2.06 7.46 2.02
CA THR A 447 -0.91 6.53 2.02
C THR A 447 0.03 6.74 3.20
N GLY A 448 0.20 7.97 3.69
CA GLY A 448 0.99 8.29 4.88
C GLY A 448 0.41 7.66 6.14
N GLU A 449 -0.89 7.85 6.38
CA GLU A 449 -1.61 7.27 7.52
C GLU A 449 -1.63 5.74 7.45
N ALA A 450 -1.90 5.17 6.28
CA ALA A 450 -1.84 3.73 6.08
C ALA A 450 -0.44 3.17 6.39
N THR A 451 0.62 3.83 5.93
CA THR A 451 2.00 3.42 6.18
C THR A 451 2.33 3.43 7.66
N GLU A 452 1.93 4.48 8.38
CA GLU A 452 2.18 4.64 9.82
C GLU A 452 1.51 3.51 10.62
N ILE A 453 0.21 3.30 10.42
CA ILE A 453 -0.57 2.26 11.11
C ILE A 453 0.01 0.87 10.81
N LEU A 454 0.27 0.56 9.54
CA LEU A 454 0.79 -0.74 9.14
C LEU A 454 2.21 -0.98 9.67
N ALA A 455 3.08 0.03 9.68
CA ALA A 455 4.44 -0.10 10.18
C ALA A 455 4.47 -0.36 11.70
N GLU A 456 3.60 0.32 12.45
CA GLU A 456 3.43 0.09 13.88
C GLU A 456 2.94 -1.33 14.15
N TYR A 457 1.86 -1.74 13.49
CA TYR A 457 1.27 -3.05 13.70
C TYR A 457 2.17 -4.20 13.23
N ARG A 458 3.04 -3.95 12.23
CA ARG A 458 4.12 -4.89 11.90
C ARG A 458 4.99 -5.19 13.11
N GLN A 459 5.43 -4.14 13.82
CA GLN A 459 6.31 -4.27 14.98
C GLN A 459 5.60 -4.94 16.16
N LEU A 460 4.34 -4.59 16.42
CA LEU A 460 3.55 -5.19 17.50
C LEU A 460 3.33 -6.70 17.28
N LEU A 461 3.02 -7.10 16.04
CA LEU A 461 2.83 -8.51 15.69
C LEU A 461 4.16 -9.28 15.79
N GLU A 462 5.26 -8.72 15.27
CA GLU A 462 6.61 -9.30 15.43
C GLU A 462 6.99 -9.50 16.89
N ALA A 463 6.77 -8.47 17.72
CA ALA A 463 7.06 -8.53 19.15
C ALA A 463 6.20 -9.58 19.84
N SER A 464 4.91 -9.69 19.50
CA SER A 464 3.99 -10.68 20.07
C SER A 464 4.44 -12.11 19.76
N MET A 465 4.83 -12.38 18.52
CA MET A 465 5.32 -13.69 18.08
C MET A 465 6.65 -14.09 18.74
N ALA A 466 7.45 -13.11 19.19
CA ALA A 466 8.72 -13.33 19.84
C ALA A 466 8.64 -13.56 21.36
N LEU A 467 7.47 -13.37 21.99
CA LEU A 467 7.30 -13.53 23.44
C LEU A 467 7.29 -15.02 23.86
N ASP A 468 7.87 -15.35 25.01
CA ASP A 468 7.80 -16.70 25.60
C ASP A 468 6.35 -17.19 25.85
N THR A 469 5.42 -16.25 26.00
CA THR A 469 3.99 -16.54 26.17
C THR A 469 3.28 -16.93 24.88
N TRP A 470 3.90 -16.72 23.71
CA TRP A 470 3.33 -17.02 22.40
C TRP A 470 2.84 -18.46 22.32
N ALA A 471 3.67 -19.43 22.72
CA ALA A 471 3.35 -20.85 22.69
C ALA A 471 2.16 -21.25 23.60
N GLY A 472 1.80 -20.38 24.57
CA GLY A 472 0.66 -20.58 25.47
C GLY A 472 -0.65 -19.92 24.99
N LEU A 473 -0.64 -19.18 23.87
CA LEU A 473 -1.85 -18.65 23.25
C LEU A 473 -2.70 -19.76 22.63
N GLU A 474 -3.97 -19.47 22.40
CA GLU A 474 -4.83 -20.36 21.61
C GLU A 474 -4.24 -20.52 20.20
N ALA A 475 -4.20 -21.76 19.69
CA ALA A 475 -3.62 -22.04 18.38
C ALA A 475 -4.30 -21.23 17.25
N SER A 476 -5.59 -20.93 17.38
CA SER A 476 -6.34 -20.07 16.44
C SER A 476 -5.78 -18.64 16.41
N TRP A 477 -5.51 -18.06 17.58
CA TRP A 477 -4.96 -16.69 17.70
C TRP A 477 -3.57 -16.58 17.10
N GLN A 478 -2.72 -17.60 17.30
CA GLN A 478 -1.37 -17.63 16.73
C GLN A 478 -1.41 -17.44 15.20
N LEU A 479 -2.35 -18.11 14.52
CA LEU A 479 -2.44 -18.04 13.06
C LEU A 479 -3.05 -16.74 12.57
N GLU A 480 -4.08 -16.24 13.26
CA GLU A 480 -4.68 -14.97 12.88
C GLU A 480 -3.62 -13.86 12.93
N PHE A 481 -2.76 -13.86 13.94
CA PHE A 481 -1.62 -12.94 14.03
C PHE A 481 -0.59 -13.15 12.91
N GLU A 482 -0.16 -14.38 12.63
CA GLU A 482 0.78 -14.67 11.53
C GLU A 482 0.23 -14.23 10.16
N GLN A 483 -1.06 -14.45 9.93
CA GLN A 483 -1.73 -14.07 8.69
C GLN A 483 -1.83 -12.55 8.53
N MET A 484 -2.29 -11.85 9.56
CA MET A 484 -2.34 -10.39 9.58
C MET A 484 -0.95 -9.78 9.41
N TYR A 485 0.08 -10.41 9.96
CA TYR A 485 1.46 -10.01 9.75
C TYR A 485 1.85 -10.09 8.26
N GLY A 486 1.57 -11.22 7.59
CA GLY A 486 1.85 -11.40 6.16
C GLY A 486 1.13 -10.38 5.27
N GLU A 487 -0.09 -10.01 5.64
CA GLU A 487 -0.86 -8.96 4.98
C GLU A 487 -0.24 -7.58 5.16
N VAL A 488 0.05 -7.17 6.40
CA VAL A 488 0.72 -5.90 6.72
C VAL A 488 2.00 -5.75 5.91
N VAL A 489 2.77 -6.84 5.85
CA VAL A 489 3.98 -6.99 5.06
C VAL A 489 3.76 -6.74 3.57
N THR A 490 2.64 -7.18 3.02
CA THR A 490 2.29 -7.01 1.60
C THR A 490 1.84 -5.58 1.31
N LEU A 491 0.99 -5.00 2.17
CA LEU A 491 0.51 -3.62 2.01
C LEU A 491 1.65 -2.61 2.13
N LEU A 492 2.54 -2.76 3.12
CA LEU A 492 3.75 -1.93 3.26
C LEU A 492 4.68 -2.05 2.05
N HIS A 493 4.75 -3.22 1.42
CA HIS A 493 5.53 -3.37 0.19
C HIS A 493 4.91 -2.55 -0.94
N ARG A 494 3.59 -2.58 -1.13
CA ARG A 494 2.94 -1.79 -2.19
C ARG A 494 3.15 -0.29 -1.97
N LEU A 495 2.89 0.18 -0.75
CA LEU A 495 3.10 1.57 -0.33
C LEU A 495 4.55 2.02 -0.55
N GLY A 496 5.53 1.23 -0.12
CA GLY A 496 6.96 1.54 -0.30
C GLY A 496 7.48 1.44 -1.73
N ASN A 497 6.65 1.02 -2.70
CA ASN A 497 6.99 1.01 -4.13
C ASN A 497 6.05 1.94 -4.93
N GLY A 498 5.31 2.84 -4.28
CA GLY A 498 4.41 3.79 -4.95
C GLY A 498 3.29 3.12 -5.76
N LEU A 499 2.91 1.89 -5.42
CA LEU A 499 1.81 1.19 -6.10
C LEU A 499 0.45 1.63 -5.54
N ASP A 500 -0.60 1.54 -6.34
CA ASP A 500 -1.98 1.68 -5.88
C ASP A 500 -2.40 0.53 -4.95
N TYR A 501 -3.57 0.65 -4.33
CA TYR A 501 -4.12 -0.39 -3.43
C TYR A 501 -4.17 -1.78 -4.08
N PHE A 502 -4.45 -1.85 -5.38
CA PHE A 502 -4.55 -3.09 -6.16
C PHE A 502 -3.20 -3.61 -6.69
N GLY A 503 -2.10 -2.89 -6.42
CA GLY A 503 -0.74 -3.24 -6.82
C GLY A 503 -0.35 -2.82 -8.24
N ASN A 504 -0.97 -1.78 -8.79
CA ASN A 504 -0.63 -1.21 -10.09
C ASN A 504 0.21 0.08 -9.94
N PRO A 505 1.12 0.36 -10.89
CA PRO A 505 1.89 1.61 -10.87
C PRO A 505 1.02 2.82 -11.30
N PRO A 506 1.46 4.05 -10.99
CA PRO A 506 0.77 5.26 -11.43
C PRO A 506 0.60 5.35 -12.96
N GLY A 507 -0.60 5.72 -13.40
CA GLY A 507 -0.99 5.80 -14.80
C GLY A 507 -1.33 4.45 -15.43
N TRP A 508 -1.44 3.37 -14.64
CA TRP A 508 -1.67 2.04 -15.19
C TRP A 508 -3.04 1.88 -15.83
N VAL A 509 -3.10 1.14 -16.94
CA VAL A 509 -4.35 0.76 -17.62
C VAL A 509 -4.39 -0.74 -17.92
N PRO A 510 -5.59 -1.35 -17.89
CA PRO A 510 -5.74 -2.75 -18.27
C PRO A 510 -5.45 -2.94 -19.76
N MET A 511 -4.74 -4.04 -20.08
CA MET A 511 -4.43 -4.47 -21.44
C MET A 511 -5.64 -4.84 -22.29
N LEU A 512 -6.76 -5.18 -21.64
CA LEU A 512 -7.97 -5.68 -22.28
C LEU A 512 -8.94 -4.54 -22.53
N SER A 513 -9.68 -4.66 -23.64
CA SER A 513 -10.69 -3.67 -24.02
C SER A 513 -11.76 -3.44 -22.95
N PHE A 514 -12.39 -2.26 -23.00
CA PHE A 514 -13.54 -1.91 -22.17
C PHE A 514 -14.66 -2.98 -22.21
N GLU A 515 -14.89 -3.59 -23.36
CA GLU A 515 -15.89 -4.65 -23.53
C GLU A 515 -15.56 -5.89 -22.69
N VAL A 516 -14.29 -6.26 -22.63
CA VAL A 516 -13.82 -7.43 -21.88
C VAL A 516 -13.82 -7.14 -20.37
N THR A 517 -13.37 -5.95 -19.96
CA THR A 517 -13.42 -5.55 -18.54
C THR A 517 -14.87 -5.44 -18.04
N LYS A 518 -15.80 -4.98 -18.89
CA LYS A 518 -17.25 -4.95 -18.60
C LYS A 518 -17.80 -6.36 -18.36
N ALA A 519 -17.44 -7.32 -19.21
CA ALA A 519 -17.90 -8.70 -19.04
C ALA A 519 -17.41 -9.30 -17.71
N PHE A 520 -16.16 -9.05 -17.32
CA PHE A 520 -15.65 -9.48 -16.01
C PHE A 520 -16.36 -8.79 -14.84
N TYR A 521 -16.65 -7.49 -14.96
CA TYR A 521 -17.39 -6.76 -13.95
C TYR A 521 -18.83 -7.29 -13.77
N GLU A 522 -19.55 -7.56 -14.86
CA GLU A 522 -20.88 -8.16 -14.81
C GLU A 522 -20.88 -9.55 -14.15
N GLN A 523 -19.87 -10.37 -14.44
CA GLN A 523 -19.71 -11.67 -13.79
C GLN A 523 -19.42 -11.54 -12.30
N GLU A 524 -18.60 -10.56 -11.89
CA GLU A 524 -18.29 -10.32 -10.49
C GLU A 524 -19.50 -9.79 -9.71
N ILE A 525 -20.32 -8.91 -10.30
CA ILE A 525 -21.59 -8.45 -9.70
C ILE A 525 -22.44 -9.65 -9.30
N ASN A 526 -22.61 -10.62 -10.22
CA ASN A 526 -23.45 -11.79 -9.97
C ASN A 526 -22.98 -12.62 -8.77
N ARG A 527 -21.65 -12.65 -8.53
CA ARG A 527 -21.03 -13.37 -7.40
C ARG A 527 -21.13 -12.55 -6.12
N ALA A 528 -20.74 -11.27 -6.16
CA ALA A 528 -20.66 -10.39 -5.01
C ALA A 528 -22.03 -10.17 -4.36
N VAL A 529 -23.08 -9.89 -5.15
CA VAL A 529 -24.44 -9.63 -4.64
C VAL A 529 -24.96 -10.77 -3.76
N ARG A 530 -24.69 -12.03 -4.12
CA ARG A 530 -25.12 -13.21 -3.36
C ARG A 530 -24.43 -13.30 -2.00
N VAL A 531 -23.12 -13.06 -1.96
CA VAL A 531 -22.32 -13.08 -0.72
C VAL A 531 -22.72 -11.93 0.20
N LEU A 532 -22.90 -10.74 -0.37
CA LEU A 532 -23.29 -9.54 0.38
C LEU A 532 -24.70 -9.68 0.97
N TYR A 533 -25.65 -10.22 0.20
CA TYR A 533 -26.99 -10.48 0.73
C TYR A 533 -26.99 -11.54 1.83
N LEU A 534 -26.26 -12.65 1.65
CA LEU A 534 -26.13 -13.68 2.68
C LEU A 534 -25.55 -13.10 3.98
N SER A 535 -24.50 -12.28 3.87
CA SER A 535 -23.92 -11.57 5.01
C SER A 535 -24.92 -10.64 5.69
N TYR A 536 -25.59 -9.79 4.92
CA TYR A 536 -26.62 -8.88 5.41
C TYR A 536 -27.72 -9.64 6.16
N TRP A 537 -28.23 -10.73 5.58
CA TRP A 537 -29.30 -11.54 6.17
C TRP A 537 -28.86 -12.20 7.48
N VAL A 538 -27.65 -12.77 7.52
CA VAL A 538 -27.07 -13.37 8.74
C VAL A 538 -26.94 -12.34 9.86
N GLN A 539 -26.48 -11.13 9.54
CA GLN A 539 -26.27 -10.06 10.52
C GLN A 539 -27.57 -9.42 11.01
N ASN A 540 -28.58 -9.28 10.15
CA ASN A 540 -29.72 -8.40 10.43
C ASN A 540 -31.09 -9.09 10.50
N LYS A 541 -31.24 -10.32 9.96
CA LYS A 541 -32.55 -10.97 9.78
C LYS A 541 -32.63 -12.37 10.39
N ALA A 542 -31.52 -13.09 10.50
CA ALA A 542 -31.50 -14.41 11.12
C ALA A 542 -31.78 -14.27 12.64
N THR A 543 -32.95 -14.71 13.09
CA THR A 543 -33.40 -14.51 14.48
C THR A 543 -33.35 -15.79 15.30
N THR A 544 -33.42 -16.96 14.66
CA THR A 544 -33.36 -18.26 15.32
C THR A 544 -32.01 -18.95 15.12
N VAL A 545 -31.64 -19.83 16.06
CA VAL A 545 -30.42 -20.65 15.97
C VAL A 545 -30.43 -21.53 14.72
N ALA A 546 -31.59 -22.07 14.33
CA ALA A 546 -31.75 -22.90 13.14
C ALA A 546 -31.52 -22.13 11.83
N GLU A 547 -32.05 -20.91 11.74
CA GLU A 547 -31.82 -19.98 10.60
C GLU A 547 -30.34 -19.64 10.45
N LYS A 548 -29.67 -19.32 11.57
CA LYS A 548 -28.24 -19.00 11.58
C LYS A 548 -27.38 -20.22 11.21
N ALA A 549 -27.69 -21.40 11.74
CA ALA A 549 -26.98 -22.64 11.40
C ALA A 549 -27.10 -23.01 9.91
N ALA A 550 -28.29 -22.85 9.32
CA ALA A 550 -28.51 -23.09 7.90
C ALA A 550 -27.79 -22.07 6.99
N ALA A 551 -27.66 -20.82 7.44
CA ALA A 551 -26.87 -19.83 6.72
C ALA A 551 -25.36 -20.06 6.85
N LEU A 552 -24.86 -20.44 8.03
CA LEU A 552 -23.45 -20.82 8.22
C LEU A 552 -23.07 -22.03 7.36
N ALA A 553 -23.97 -23.00 7.19
CA ALA A 553 -23.75 -24.14 6.28
C ALA A 553 -23.58 -23.69 4.82
N ARG A 554 -24.41 -22.75 4.34
CA ARG A 554 -24.30 -22.18 2.98
C ARG A 554 -23.07 -21.31 2.81
N SER A 555 -22.74 -20.49 3.81
CA SER A 555 -21.50 -19.70 3.82
C SER A 555 -20.28 -20.61 3.71
N ARG A 556 -20.27 -21.75 4.44
CA ARG A 556 -19.21 -22.75 4.38
C ARG A 556 -19.05 -23.36 2.98
N GLU A 557 -20.14 -23.74 2.31
CA GLU A 557 -20.09 -24.25 0.93
C GLU A 557 -19.52 -23.20 -0.05
N ALA A 558 -19.96 -21.94 0.06
CA ALA A 558 -19.44 -20.87 -0.78
C ALA A 558 -17.94 -20.59 -0.54
N VAL A 559 -17.52 -20.56 0.73
CA VAL A 559 -16.11 -20.39 1.13
C VAL A 559 -15.26 -21.56 0.65
N TRP A 560 -15.79 -22.78 0.71
CA TRP A 560 -15.09 -23.97 0.21
C TRP A 560 -14.84 -23.92 -1.29
N SER A 561 -15.89 -23.62 -2.08
CA SER A 561 -15.75 -23.44 -3.52
C SER A 561 -14.68 -22.39 -3.85
N GLN A 562 -14.66 -21.27 -3.13
CA GLN A 562 -13.62 -20.25 -3.30
C GLN A 562 -12.22 -20.76 -2.92
N THR A 563 -12.12 -21.59 -1.88
CA THR A 563 -10.84 -22.19 -1.45
C THR A 563 -10.28 -23.12 -2.52
N GLN A 564 -11.14 -23.91 -3.17
CA GLN A 564 -10.77 -24.76 -4.30
C GLN A 564 -10.24 -23.94 -5.48
N ASP A 565 -10.91 -22.82 -5.82
CA ASP A 565 -10.45 -21.89 -6.86
C ASP A 565 -9.06 -21.29 -6.53
N PHE A 566 -8.83 -20.94 -5.27
CA PHE A 566 -7.54 -20.41 -4.83
C PHE A 566 -6.45 -21.49 -4.83
N ALA A 567 -6.77 -22.72 -4.44
CA ALA A 567 -5.84 -23.84 -4.51
C ALA A 567 -5.43 -24.14 -5.96
N GLU A 568 -6.37 -24.07 -6.92
CA GLU A 568 -6.05 -24.22 -8.34
C GLU A 568 -5.15 -23.09 -8.86
N GLN A 569 -5.44 -21.82 -8.51
CA GLN A 569 -4.54 -20.70 -8.82
C GLN A 569 -3.14 -20.88 -8.20
N TYR A 570 -3.07 -21.47 -7.00
CA TYR A 570 -1.81 -21.77 -6.34
C TYR A 570 -1.00 -22.82 -7.11
N ARG A 571 -1.63 -23.91 -7.57
CA ARG A 571 -1.00 -24.93 -8.43
C ARG A 571 -0.38 -24.31 -9.69
N GLN A 572 -1.09 -23.38 -10.31
CA GLN A 572 -0.60 -22.69 -11.52
C GLN A 572 0.67 -21.87 -11.25
N ILE A 573 0.78 -21.24 -10.09
CA ILE A 573 1.99 -20.47 -9.72
C ILE A 573 3.11 -21.41 -9.27
N GLN A 574 2.78 -22.52 -8.59
CA GLN A 574 3.77 -23.54 -8.27
C GLN A 574 4.45 -24.11 -9.52
N ALA A 575 3.72 -24.22 -10.64
CA ALA A 575 4.29 -24.62 -11.93
C ALA A 575 5.33 -23.64 -12.48
N LEU A 576 5.37 -22.39 -12.00
CA LEU A 576 6.39 -21.39 -12.38
C LEU A 576 7.68 -21.51 -11.56
N ILE A 577 7.65 -22.13 -10.38
CA ILE A 577 8.80 -22.24 -9.46
C ILE A 577 10.00 -22.95 -10.10
N PRO A 578 9.84 -24.09 -10.82
CA PRO A 578 10.98 -24.75 -11.48
C PRO A 578 11.67 -23.85 -12.52
N LYS A 579 10.89 -23.04 -13.25
CA LYS A 579 11.43 -22.05 -14.20
C LYS A 579 12.23 -20.98 -13.45
N LEU A 580 11.64 -20.36 -12.42
CA LEU A 580 12.34 -19.35 -11.61
C LEU A 580 13.62 -19.90 -10.97
N LYS A 581 13.63 -21.17 -10.56
CA LYS A 581 14.84 -21.83 -10.02
C LYS A 581 15.90 -22.05 -11.09
N SER A 582 15.48 -22.40 -12.31
CA SER A 582 16.39 -22.48 -13.47
C SER A 582 17.00 -21.11 -13.78
N ASP A 583 16.18 -20.06 -13.84
CA ASP A 583 16.61 -18.69 -14.13
C ASP A 583 17.58 -18.19 -13.04
N ALA A 584 17.26 -18.45 -11.77
CA ALA A 584 18.12 -18.15 -10.64
C ALA A 584 19.47 -18.88 -10.71
N ALA A 585 19.47 -20.17 -11.04
CA ALA A 585 20.69 -20.97 -11.19
C ALA A 585 21.55 -20.48 -12.37
N GLN A 586 20.94 -20.06 -13.47
CA GLN A 586 21.63 -19.48 -14.63
C GLN A 586 22.28 -18.13 -14.29
N ILE A 587 21.54 -17.26 -13.60
CA ILE A 587 22.05 -15.96 -13.13
C ILE A 587 23.19 -16.17 -12.13
N ALA A 588 23.03 -17.10 -11.17
CA ALA A 588 24.08 -17.44 -10.21
C ALA A 588 25.34 -18.01 -10.89
N ALA A 589 25.18 -18.83 -11.93
CA ALA A 589 26.30 -19.35 -12.73
C ALA A 589 27.03 -18.26 -13.52
N ARG A 590 26.29 -17.27 -14.08
CA ARG A 590 26.86 -16.10 -14.77
C ARG A 590 27.63 -15.19 -13.82
N ILE A 591 27.12 -14.96 -12.61
CA ILE A 591 27.85 -14.25 -11.54
C ILE A 591 29.16 -14.99 -11.23
N GLY A 592 29.06 -16.29 -10.93
CA GLY A 592 30.20 -17.16 -10.66
C GLY A 592 30.91 -16.88 -9.33
N ARG A 593 32.22 -17.15 -9.27
CA ARG A 593 33.05 -16.95 -8.08
C ARG A 593 34.51 -16.69 -8.44
N ALA A 594 35.24 -16.00 -7.57
CA ALA A 594 36.66 -15.69 -7.76
C ALA A 594 37.49 -15.75 -6.46
N ASP A 595 37.35 -16.84 -5.70
CA ASP A 595 38.00 -17.05 -4.39
C ASP A 595 38.92 -18.28 -4.38
N SER A 596 39.37 -18.68 -3.18
CA SER A 596 40.21 -19.87 -2.96
C SER A 596 39.50 -21.20 -3.26
N GLY A 597 38.17 -21.20 -3.40
CA GLY A 597 37.36 -22.36 -3.73
C GLY A 597 37.15 -22.57 -5.24
N GLY A 598 37.58 -21.62 -6.09
CA GLY A 598 37.58 -21.76 -7.55
C GLY A 598 37.30 -20.44 -8.29
N CYS A 599 37.46 -20.47 -9.62
CA CYS A 599 37.27 -19.32 -10.51
C CYS A 599 36.29 -19.67 -11.64
N SER A 600 35.10 -19.08 -11.65
CA SER A 600 34.07 -19.24 -12.69
C SER A 600 33.23 -17.96 -12.89
N GLY A 601 32.51 -17.86 -14.00
CA GLY A 601 31.60 -16.74 -14.30
C GLY A 601 32.30 -15.38 -14.48
N LEU A 602 31.52 -14.30 -14.38
CA LEU A 602 31.96 -12.94 -14.65
C LEU A 602 32.92 -12.40 -13.58
N LEU A 603 32.76 -12.81 -12.32
CA LEU A 603 33.71 -12.48 -11.25
C LEU A 603 35.12 -13.00 -11.54
N CYS A 604 35.24 -14.21 -12.09
CA CYS A 604 36.52 -14.78 -12.50
C CYS A 604 37.14 -14.01 -13.66
N GLN A 605 36.34 -13.56 -14.63
CA GLN A 605 36.82 -12.76 -15.75
C GLN A 605 37.34 -11.40 -15.29
N LEU A 606 36.62 -10.73 -14.38
CA LEU A 606 37.04 -9.46 -13.79
C LEU A 606 38.34 -9.61 -12.99
N LYS A 607 38.47 -10.67 -12.18
CA LYS A 607 39.70 -10.96 -11.43
C LYS A 607 40.91 -11.26 -12.34
N ARG A 608 40.73 -12.08 -13.36
CA ARG A 608 41.78 -12.37 -14.36
C ARG A 608 42.21 -11.11 -15.12
N LYS A 609 41.26 -10.21 -15.41
CA LYS A 609 41.56 -8.93 -16.06
C LYS A 609 42.37 -8.02 -15.16
N GLU A 610 42.11 -8.02 -13.85
CA GLU A 610 42.93 -7.30 -12.88
C GLU A 610 44.36 -7.84 -12.85
N GLU A 611 44.53 -9.17 -12.75
CA GLU A 611 45.85 -9.83 -12.76
C GLU A 611 46.65 -9.54 -14.04
N GLU A 612 46.00 -9.55 -15.20
CA GLU A 612 46.59 -9.19 -16.49
C GLU A 612 47.11 -7.74 -16.50
N LEU A 613 46.29 -6.81 -16.00
CA LEU A 613 46.63 -5.38 -15.96
C LEU A 613 47.70 -5.05 -14.92
N ILE A 614 47.70 -5.73 -13.77
CA ILE A 614 48.80 -5.66 -12.78
C ILE A 614 50.11 -6.12 -13.44
N ALA A 615 50.12 -7.29 -14.10
CA ALA A 615 51.30 -7.83 -14.77
C ALA A 615 51.78 -6.95 -15.95
N ARG A 616 50.89 -6.15 -16.56
CA ARG A 616 51.23 -5.15 -17.57
C ARG A 616 51.81 -3.88 -16.94
N ALA A 617 51.26 -3.42 -15.82
CA ALA A 617 51.71 -2.25 -15.08
C ALA A 617 53.10 -2.46 -14.45
N ASP A 618 53.39 -3.66 -13.92
CA ASP A 618 54.70 -4.01 -13.33
C ASP A 618 55.87 -3.94 -14.32
N ARG A 619 55.57 -4.03 -15.63
CA ARG A 619 56.54 -3.89 -16.72
C ARG A 619 56.84 -2.43 -17.09
N ILE A 620 56.08 -1.46 -16.57
CA ILE A 620 56.22 -0.02 -16.86
C ILE A 620 56.74 0.68 -15.59
N VAL A 621 58.06 0.92 -15.55
CA VAL A 621 58.84 1.35 -14.37
C VAL A 621 58.34 2.66 -13.71
N GLN A 622 57.60 3.51 -14.42
CA GLN A 622 57.10 4.81 -13.91
C GLN A 622 55.74 4.77 -13.19
N LYS A 623 54.99 3.66 -13.21
CA LYS A 623 53.60 3.60 -12.65
C LYS A 623 53.47 2.92 -11.28
N ARG A 624 54.58 2.63 -10.59
CA ARG A 624 54.59 1.80 -9.36
C ARG A 624 53.97 2.45 -8.10
N HIS A 625 53.64 3.74 -8.11
CA HIS A 625 53.26 4.47 -6.89
C HIS A 625 51.84 5.05 -6.87
N GLU A 626 51.01 4.79 -7.89
CA GLU A 626 49.60 5.22 -7.91
C GLU A 626 48.68 4.00 -8.05
N VAL A 627 47.58 3.95 -7.27
CA VAL A 627 46.54 2.93 -7.43
C VAL A 627 45.91 3.11 -8.81
N PRO A 628 46.11 2.18 -9.76
CA PRO A 628 45.69 2.43 -11.14
C PRO A 628 44.16 2.49 -11.24
N TRP A 629 43.62 3.45 -12.00
CA TRP A 629 42.18 3.67 -12.13
C TRP A 629 41.39 2.42 -12.56
N TRP A 630 41.98 1.55 -13.38
CA TRP A 630 41.36 0.29 -13.82
C TRP A 630 41.12 -0.69 -12.67
N LYS A 631 41.90 -0.60 -11.59
CA LYS A 631 41.70 -1.37 -10.35
C LYS A 631 40.42 -0.91 -9.64
N LYS A 632 40.09 0.40 -9.72
CA LYS A 632 38.82 0.94 -9.22
C LYS A 632 37.65 0.51 -10.12
N ALA A 633 37.82 0.59 -11.45
CA ALA A 633 36.80 0.18 -12.42
C ALA A 633 36.39 -1.30 -12.29
N LEU A 634 37.36 -2.23 -12.24
CA LEU A 634 37.07 -3.67 -12.10
C LEU A 634 36.39 -4.03 -10.78
N LYS A 635 36.73 -3.33 -9.70
CA LYS A 635 36.08 -3.50 -8.39
C LYS A 635 34.66 -2.91 -8.37
N GLY A 636 34.43 -1.79 -9.04
CA GLY A 636 33.10 -1.24 -9.29
C GLY A 636 32.21 -2.22 -10.08
N LEU A 637 32.73 -2.75 -11.18
CA LEU A 637 32.04 -3.80 -11.96
C LEU A 637 31.74 -5.04 -11.11
N ALA A 638 32.69 -5.53 -10.31
CA ALA A 638 32.47 -6.69 -9.45
C ALA A 638 31.43 -6.44 -8.34
N SER A 639 31.34 -5.19 -7.84
CA SER A 639 30.29 -4.76 -6.93
C SER A 639 28.90 -4.80 -7.60
N VAL A 640 28.79 -4.32 -8.84
CA VAL A 640 27.54 -4.40 -9.64
C VAL A 640 27.14 -5.84 -9.95
N VAL A 641 28.12 -6.70 -10.25
CA VAL A 641 27.87 -8.13 -10.49
C VAL A 641 27.28 -8.82 -9.26
N THR A 642 27.69 -8.43 -8.05
CA THR A 642 27.29 -9.06 -6.78
C THR A 642 26.15 -8.35 -6.05
N SER A 643 25.80 -7.12 -6.44
CA SER A 643 24.65 -6.38 -5.89
C SER A 643 23.33 -6.91 -6.41
N THR A 644 22.20 -6.49 -5.84
CA THR A 644 20.90 -6.56 -6.52
C THR A 644 20.65 -5.27 -7.29
N ILE A 645 19.65 -5.30 -8.16
CA ILE A 645 19.27 -4.20 -9.03
C ILE A 645 17.83 -3.89 -8.65
N GLY A 646 17.62 -2.66 -8.16
CA GLY A 646 16.30 -2.15 -7.86
C GLY A 646 15.61 -1.83 -9.18
N GLY A 647 14.46 -2.45 -9.43
CA GLY A 647 13.61 -2.06 -10.54
C GLY A 647 13.21 -0.60 -10.38
N ALA A 648 13.52 0.22 -11.37
CA ALA A 648 13.07 1.60 -11.42
C ALA A 648 11.54 1.63 -11.64
N VAL A 649 10.75 1.67 -10.56
CA VAL A 649 9.50 2.46 -10.47
C VAL A 649 9.32 2.88 -9.01
N SER A 650 9.92 4.01 -8.67
CA SER A 650 9.36 5.02 -7.78
C SER A 650 10.46 6.05 -7.54
N GLY A 651 10.31 7.24 -8.13
CA GLY A 651 10.58 8.41 -7.33
C GLY A 651 9.71 8.29 -6.07
N GLY A 652 10.33 8.35 -4.89
CA GLY A 652 9.62 8.37 -3.61
C GLY A 652 9.70 7.10 -2.77
N GLN A 653 10.57 7.20 -1.74
CA GLN A 653 10.50 6.59 -0.41
C GLN A 653 11.05 5.16 -0.17
N ALA A 654 12.32 5.14 0.26
CA ALA A 654 12.93 4.04 1.00
C ALA A 654 12.71 4.20 2.52
N GLY A 655 11.83 3.36 3.10
CA GLY A 655 11.74 3.15 4.54
C GLY A 655 12.91 2.27 5.05
N ALA A 656 13.65 2.78 6.03
CA ALA A 656 14.97 2.35 6.47
C ALA A 656 15.12 0.89 6.98
N VAL A 657 16.34 0.35 6.80
CA VAL A 657 16.97 -0.57 7.77
C VAL A 657 18.38 -0.06 8.08
N ALA A 658 18.55 0.53 9.27
CA ALA A 658 19.85 0.76 9.86
C ALA A 658 20.45 -0.58 10.29
N GLY A 659 21.37 -1.09 9.47
CA GLY A 659 22.15 -2.29 9.78
C GLY A 659 22.93 -2.79 8.57
N LEU A 660 24.17 -2.29 8.41
CA LEU A 660 25.22 -2.72 7.46
C LEU A 660 25.15 -2.16 6.03
N ALA A 661 25.86 -1.05 5.81
CA ALA A 661 26.66 -0.75 4.62
C ALA A 661 26.13 -1.29 3.26
N THR A 662 24.97 -0.80 2.82
CA THR A 662 24.37 -1.16 1.54
C THR A 662 24.86 -0.25 0.41
N GLY A 663 26.00 -0.63 -0.17
CA GLY A 663 26.02 -0.93 -1.60
C GLY A 663 26.37 0.13 -2.65
N SER A 664 26.44 1.44 -2.40
CA SER A 664 26.80 2.38 -3.49
C SER A 664 28.20 2.10 -4.07
N ILE A 665 28.40 2.25 -5.38
CA ILE A 665 29.72 2.10 -6.03
C ILE A 665 30.73 3.07 -5.39
N SER A 666 30.26 4.22 -4.91
CA SER A 666 31.01 5.26 -4.19
C SER A 666 31.38 4.87 -2.74
N ALA A 667 30.63 3.98 -2.08
CA ALA A 667 30.92 3.51 -0.71
C ALA A 667 32.14 2.57 -0.61
N LEU A 668 32.79 2.23 -1.74
CA LEU A 668 34.12 1.65 -1.74
C LEU A 668 35.14 2.72 -1.32
N SER A 669 35.18 3.03 -0.02
CA SER A 669 36.15 3.96 0.55
C SER A 669 37.57 3.63 0.06
N ASP A 670 38.41 4.66 -0.15
CA ASP A 670 39.81 4.46 -0.54
C ASP A 670 40.54 3.52 0.45
N THR A 671 40.08 3.44 1.70
CA THR A 671 40.48 2.49 2.74
C THR A 671 40.08 1.03 2.45
N PHE A 672 38.89 0.75 1.91
CA PHE A 672 38.49 -0.59 1.44
C PHE A 672 39.30 -1.01 0.20
N LEU A 673 39.54 -0.07 -0.70
CA LEU A 673 40.33 -0.27 -1.92
C LEU A 673 41.84 -0.49 -1.66
N ALA A 674 42.33 -0.02 -0.51
CA ALA A 674 43.72 -0.13 -0.04
C ALA A 674 44.04 -1.45 0.70
N LYS A 675 43.04 -2.29 1.05
CA LYS A 675 43.31 -3.63 1.59
C LYS A 675 43.95 -4.53 0.52
N GLU A 676 44.89 -5.40 0.94
CA GLU A 676 45.75 -6.20 0.04
C GLU A 676 44.95 -7.10 -0.94
N ASP A 677 43.75 -7.58 -0.58
CA ASP A 677 42.84 -8.31 -1.48
C ASP A 677 41.35 -8.14 -1.08
N PRO A 678 40.51 -7.44 -1.87
CA PRO A 678 39.08 -7.28 -1.61
C PRO A 678 38.20 -8.40 -2.19
N TRP A 679 38.74 -9.30 -3.03
CA TRP A 679 37.96 -10.36 -3.68
C TRP A 679 37.23 -11.28 -2.70
N PRO A 680 37.80 -11.66 -1.53
CA PRO A 680 37.04 -12.43 -0.54
C PRO A 680 35.80 -11.72 -0.03
N ALA A 681 35.85 -10.39 0.16
CA ALA A 681 34.71 -9.60 0.62
C ALA A 681 33.66 -9.43 -0.48
N ILE A 682 34.08 -9.27 -1.74
CA ILE A 682 33.20 -9.21 -2.92
C ILE A 682 32.52 -10.56 -3.13
N ASN A 683 33.25 -11.67 -3.00
CA ASN A 683 32.73 -13.03 -3.23
C ASN A 683 31.79 -13.50 -2.12
N ASN A 684 31.94 -12.96 -0.90
CA ASN A 684 31.05 -13.21 0.23
C ASN A 684 29.74 -12.43 0.15
N ARG A 685 29.57 -11.50 -0.81
CA ARG A 685 28.26 -10.90 -1.10
C ARG A 685 27.40 -11.93 -1.84
N THR A 686 26.35 -12.40 -1.19
CA THR A 686 25.36 -13.33 -1.76
C THR A 686 24.25 -12.55 -2.46
N GLY A 687 24.11 -12.71 -3.77
CA GLY A 687 22.99 -12.10 -4.53
C GLY A 687 21.69 -12.90 -4.41
N VAL A 688 20.54 -12.23 -4.59
CA VAL A 688 19.19 -12.81 -4.45
C VAL A 688 19.00 -14.10 -5.25
N ALA A 689 19.52 -14.17 -6.48
CA ALA A 689 19.43 -15.38 -7.31
C ALA A 689 20.12 -16.60 -6.70
N LYS A 690 21.27 -16.41 -6.03
CA LYS A 690 21.98 -17.52 -5.36
C LYS A 690 21.19 -18.00 -4.15
N THR A 691 20.75 -17.07 -3.30
CA THR A 691 19.94 -17.39 -2.11
C THR A 691 18.63 -18.08 -2.49
N PHE A 692 17.93 -17.58 -3.52
CA PHE A 692 16.69 -18.17 -4.01
C PHE A 692 16.90 -19.57 -4.59
N SER A 693 17.97 -19.79 -5.37
CA SER A 693 18.30 -21.10 -5.92
C SER A 693 18.55 -22.16 -4.84
N ASP A 694 19.04 -21.74 -3.67
CA ASP A 694 19.34 -22.61 -2.54
C ASP A 694 18.10 -22.97 -1.70
N ILE A 695 16.93 -22.36 -1.97
CA ILE A 695 15.67 -22.66 -1.28
C ILE A 695 15.09 -24.00 -1.78
N ASP A 696 14.69 -24.84 -0.82
CA ASP A 696 14.00 -26.11 -1.08
C ASP A 696 12.48 -25.92 -1.13
N PHE A 697 11.99 -25.46 -2.28
CA PHE A 697 10.56 -25.25 -2.52
C PHE A 697 9.74 -26.54 -2.58
N GLU A 698 10.35 -27.67 -3.00
CA GLU A 698 9.63 -28.95 -3.08
C GLU A 698 9.30 -29.47 -1.67
N ALA A 699 10.23 -29.35 -0.73
CA ALA A 699 9.98 -29.64 0.68
C ALA A 699 8.95 -28.68 1.31
N ALA A 700 8.86 -27.43 0.83
CA ALA A 700 7.97 -26.40 1.36
C ALA A 700 6.54 -26.42 0.77
N ALA A 701 6.36 -26.83 -0.50
CA ALA A 701 5.08 -26.74 -1.22
C ALA A 701 4.42 -28.10 -1.52
N GLY A 702 5.19 -29.18 -1.72
CA GLY A 702 4.67 -30.46 -2.20
C GLY A 702 3.77 -31.18 -1.19
N GLN A 703 4.14 -31.17 0.10
CA GLN A 703 3.34 -31.82 1.15
C GLN A 703 2.00 -31.13 1.41
N TRP A 704 1.83 -29.87 1.01
CA TRP A 704 0.60 -29.11 1.29
C TRP A 704 -0.54 -29.43 0.31
N LEU A 705 -0.28 -29.45 -1.01
CA LEU A 705 -1.31 -29.78 -2.00
C LEU A 705 -1.84 -31.19 -1.81
N ASP A 706 -0.95 -32.14 -1.51
CA ASP A 706 -1.33 -33.52 -1.22
C ASP A 706 -2.29 -33.59 -0.01
N ASN A 707 -2.02 -32.80 1.04
CA ASN A 707 -2.90 -32.72 2.22
C ASN A 707 -4.18 -31.92 1.97
N PHE A 708 -4.17 -30.95 1.04
CA PHE A 708 -5.37 -30.21 0.62
C PHE A 708 -6.32 -31.09 -0.19
N ASP A 709 -5.78 -31.93 -1.09
CA ASP A 709 -6.57 -32.87 -1.87
C ASP A 709 -7.12 -34.03 -1.00
N ASP A 710 -6.50 -34.31 0.16
CA ASP A 710 -6.99 -35.26 1.17
C ASP A 710 -8.16 -34.71 2.02
N ILE A 711 -8.53 -33.41 1.87
CA ILE A 711 -9.67 -32.82 2.56
C ILE A 711 -10.98 -33.40 1.99
N PRO A 712 -11.88 -33.97 2.82
CA PRO A 712 -13.17 -34.46 2.34
C PRO A 712 -14.01 -33.36 1.66
N GLU A 713 -14.59 -33.67 0.50
CA GLU A 713 -15.53 -32.75 -0.19
C GLU A 713 -16.78 -32.42 0.63
N ASP A 714 -17.19 -33.34 1.53
CA ASP A 714 -18.28 -33.10 2.48
C ASP A 714 -17.75 -32.46 3.77
N LEU A 715 -17.96 -31.15 3.88
CA LEU A 715 -17.55 -30.35 5.04
C LEU A 715 -18.47 -30.47 6.26
N ASN A 716 -19.56 -31.26 6.20
CA ASN A 716 -20.49 -31.43 7.32
C ASN A 716 -20.01 -32.44 8.39
N VAL A 717 -18.81 -33.01 8.24
CA VAL A 717 -18.35 -34.14 9.06
C VAL A 717 -17.56 -33.66 10.29
N VAL A 718 -18.24 -33.47 11.41
CA VAL A 718 -17.62 -33.33 12.74
C VAL A 718 -18.13 -34.44 13.65
N GLU A 719 -17.43 -35.59 13.71
CA GLU A 719 -17.56 -36.48 14.87
C GLU A 719 -16.24 -36.98 15.46
N SER A 720 -15.09 -36.92 14.77
CA SER A 720 -13.79 -37.15 15.42
C SER A 720 -12.59 -36.83 14.52
N GLY A 721 -11.71 -35.91 14.94
CA GLY A 721 -10.37 -35.76 14.33
C GLY A 721 -9.96 -34.36 13.85
N GLY A 722 -10.85 -33.36 13.92
CA GLY A 722 -10.62 -32.02 13.39
C GLY A 722 -9.38 -31.29 13.93
N ASP A 723 -8.99 -31.49 15.19
CA ASP A 723 -7.87 -30.74 15.79
C ASP A 723 -6.49 -31.15 15.26
N ALA A 724 -6.26 -32.43 14.96
CA ALA A 724 -5.00 -32.89 14.35
C ALA A 724 -4.90 -32.46 12.87
N TYR A 725 -6.05 -32.47 12.20
CA TYR A 725 -6.24 -32.00 10.83
C TYR A 725 -6.01 -30.48 10.70
N LEU A 726 -6.57 -29.69 11.62
CA LEU A 726 -6.35 -28.25 11.70
C LEU A 726 -4.94 -27.91 12.18
N GLN A 727 -4.34 -28.64 13.13
CA GLN A 727 -2.94 -28.44 13.52
C GLN A 727 -1.96 -28.71 12.36
N GLY A 728 -2.25 -29.68 11.49
CA GLY A 728 -1.48 -29.94 10.27
C GLY A 728 -1.51 -28.74 9.31
N LEU A 729 -2.71 -28.23 9.01
CA LEU A 729 -2.91 -27.04 8.17
C LEU A 729 -2.20 -25.79 8.73
N ARG A 730 -2.23 -25.64 10.06
CA ARG A 730 -1.65 -24.51 10.81
C ARG A 730 -0.12 -24.51 10.81
N ALA A 731 0.49 -25.67 11.07
CA ALA A 731 1.93 -25.83 10.97
C ALA A 731 2.46 -25.63 9.53
N GLN A 732 1.64 -25.94 8.53
CA GLN A 732 1.98 -25.79 7.11
C GLN A 732 1.92 -24.34 6.63
N ALA A 733 0.90 -23.57 7.04
CA ALA A 733 0.80 -22.14 6.78
C ALA A 733 1.99 -21.36 7.38
N ALA A 734 2.39 -21.69 8.61
CA ALA A 734 3.57 -21.12 9.26
C ALA A 734 4.90 -21.45 8.52
N THR A 735 4.98 -22.62 7.88
CA THR A 735 6.16 -23.03 7.10
C THR A 735 6.30 -22.19 5.82
N MET A 736 5.19 -21.86 5.15
CA MET A 736 5.15 -20.96 4.01
C MET A 736 5.49 -19.51 4.40
N ALA A 737 4.91 -19.02 5.50
CA ALA A 737 5.24 -17.71 6.05
C ALA A 737 6.73 -17.61 6.43
N GLY A 738 7.33 -18.69 6.96
CA GLY A 738 8.75 -18.78 7.30
C GLY A 738 9.69 -18.77 6.09
N GLY A 739 9.39 -19.57 5.05
CA GLY A 739 10.14 -19.54 3.78
C GLY A 739 10.01 -18.19 3.06
N MET A 740 8.83 -17.57 3.15
CA MET A 740 8.54 -16.25 2.61
C MET A 740 9.25 -15.13 3.38
N HIS A 741 9.33 -15.22 4.70
CA HIS A 741 10.10 -14.29 5.54
C HIS A 741 11.58 -14.34 5.16
N GLN A 742 12.15 -15.52 4.90
CA GLN A 742 13.53 -15.65 4.43
C GLN A 742 13.75 -15.02 3.05
N ILE A 743 12.80 -15.19 2.11
CA ILE A 743 12.84 -14.54 0.80
C ILE A 743 12.72 -13.02 0.94
N LYS A 744 11.79 -12.53 1.77
CA LYS A 744 11.55 -11.11 1.99
C LYS A 744 12.72 -10.43 2.72
N GLU A 745 13.32 -11.08 3.71
CA GLU A 745 14.55 -10.61 4.38
C GLU A 745 15.74 -10.58 3.41
N ALA A 746 15.87 -11.58 2.52
CA ALA A 746 16.89 -11.56 1.49
C ALA A 746 16.70 -10.40 0.49
N LEU A 747 15.44 -10.02 0.19
CA LEU A 747 15.10 -8.87 -0.66
C LEU A 747 15.35 -7.53 0.05
N LYS A 748 15.15 -7.43 1.38
CA LYS A 748 15.41 -6.21 2.17
C LYS A 748 16.88 -5.81 2.20
N GLN A 749 17.82 -6.77 2.13
CA GLN A 749 19.24 -6.51 2.44
C GLN A 749 20.09 -6.01 1.27
N THR A 750 19.52 -5.79 0.09
CA THR A 750 20.33 -5.41 -1.06
C THR A 750 19.50 -4.55 -2.01
N SER A 751 19.94 -3.31 -2.24
CA SER A 751 19.48 -2.46 -3.34
C SER A 751 20.64 -1.63 -3.88
N LEU A 752 20.63 -1.38 -5.18
CA LEU A 752 21.36 -0.33 -5.89
C LEU A 752 20.35 0.36 -6.82
N SER A 753 20.50 1.67 -6.99
CA SER A 753 19.71 2.40 -7.99
C SER A 753 20.22 2.09 -9.41
N ASN A 754 19.30 1.93 -10.36
CA ASN A 754 19.61 1.64 -11.77
C ASN A 754 20.40 2.77 -12.44
N GLU A 755 20.20 4.00 -11.99
CA GLU A 755 20.80 5.20 -12.56
C GLU A 755 22.28 5.34 -12.19
N GLU A 756 22.66 5.05 -10.94
CA GLU A 756 24.06 5.05 -10.51
C GLU A 756 24.87 3.95 -11.21
N VAL A 757 24.27 2.77 -11.41
CA VAL A 757 24.89 1.65 -12.11
C VAL A 757 25.09 2.01 -13.59
N ALA A 758 24.05 2.51 -14.27
CA ALA A 758 24.16 2.91 -15.67
C ALA A 758 25.18 4.04 -15.90
N ALA A 759 25.22 5.04 -15.01
CA ALA A 759 26.17 6.15 -15.07
C ALA A 759 27.62 5.69 -14.88
N GLU A 760 27.88 4.81 -13.91
CA GLU A 760 29.23 4.27 -13.68
C GLU A 760 29.68 3.32 -14.80
N LEU A 761 28.78 2.49 -15.34
CA LEU A 761 29.08 1.64 -16.49
C LEU A 761 29.40 2.48 -17.74
N LYS A 762 28.68 3.59 -17.98
CA LYS A 762 28.95 4.54 -19.07
C LYS A 762 30.31 5.25 -18.88
N LYS A 763 30.65 5.66 -17.65
CA LYS A 763 31.98 6.24 -17.32
C LYS A 763 33.13 5.25 -17.55
N ILE A 764 32.95 3.97 -17.24
CA ILE A 764 33.98 2.93 -17.46
C ILE A 764 34.18 2.67 -18.95
N LYS A 765 33.09 2.57 -19.74
CA LYS A 765 33.15 2.45 -21.21
C LYS A 765 33.88 3.61 -21.88
N ALA A 766 33.61 4.84 -21.43
CA ALA A 766 34.21 6.04 -22.02
C ALA A 766 35.73 6.17 -21.77
N LYS A 767 36.27 5.55 -20.72
CA LYS A 767 37.68 5.71 -20.33
C LYS A 767 38.66 4.76 -21.03
N ASP A 768 38.26 3.52 -21.35
CA ASP A 768 39.14 2.56 -22.03
C ASP A 768 38.34 1.42 -22.69
N TRP A 769 38.49 1.28 -24.00
CA TRP A 769 37.84 0.26 -24.83
C TRP A 769 38.09 -1.18 -24.35
N THR A 770 39.18 -1.42 -23.61
CA THR A 770 39.56 -2.73 -23.05
C THR A 770 38.48 -3.29 -22.10
N PHE A 771 37.60 -2.44 -21.56
CA PHE A 771 36.52 -2.85 -20.66
C PHE A 771 35.15 -2.95 -21.32
N ASN A 772 34.96 -2.52 -22.57
CA ASN A 772 33.64 -2.45 -23.21
C ASN A 772 32.88 -3.78 -23.14
N HIS A 773 33.51 -4.87 -23.56
CA HIS A 773 32.93 -6.21 -23.51
C HIS A 773 32.57 -6.66 -22.07
N LEU A 774 33.40 -6.34 -21.08
CA LEU A 774 33.10 -6.67 -19.69
C LEU A 774 31.93 -5.83 -19.16
N VAL A 775 31.87 -4.55 -19.54
CA VAL A 775 30.75 -3.65 -19.19
C VAL A 775 29.46 -4.12 -19.86
N ASP A 776 29.49 -4.56 -21.11
CA ASP A 776 28.32 -5.11 -21.82
C ASP A 776 27.77 -6.36 -21.12
N GLN A 777 28.66 -7.28 -20.72
CA GLN A 777 28.28 -8.48 -19.97
C GLN A 777 27.71 -8.15 -18.57
N VAL A 778 28.26 -7.15 -17.90
CA VAL A 778 27.73 -6.64 -16.61
C VAL A 778 26.36 -5.99 -16.80
N THR A 779 26.17 -5.23 -17.89
CA THR A 779 24.90 -4.56 -18.23
C THR A 779 23.81 -5.58 -18.57
N GLN A 780 24.13 -6.60 -19.36
CA GLN A 780 23.16 -7.66 -19.71
C GLN A 780 22.78 -8.49 -18.47
N LEU A 781 23.77 -8.87 -17.65
CA LEU A 781 23.51 -9.56 -16.38
C LEU A 781 22.67 -8.68 -15.44
N ALA A 782 22.83 -7.36 -15.52
CA ALA A 782 22.06 -6.43 -14.74
C ALA A 782 20.57 -6.45 -15.09
N VAL A 783 20.24 -6.38 -16.38
CA VAL A 783 18.86 -6.49 -16.89
C VAL A 783 18.23 -7.83 -16.49
N GLU A 784 18.94 -8.94 -16.65
CA GLU A 784 18.43 -10.28 -16.31
C GLU A 784 18.11 -10.42 -14.81
N LYS A 785 18.92 -9.81 -13.95
CA LYS A 785 18.69 -9.79 -12.50
C LYS A 785 17.46 -8.95 -12.12
N GLU A 786 17.19 -7.88 -12.86
CA GLU A 786 16.01 -7.03 -12.66
C GLU A 786 14.72 -7.77 -13.01
N VAL A 787 14.68 -8.38 -14.20
CA VAL A 787 13.55 -9.21 -14.67
C VAL A 787 13.29 -10.35 -13.69
N PHE A 788 14.34 -11.07 -13.30
CA PHE A 788 14.23 -12.15 -12.32
C PHE A 788 13.67 -11.65 -10.98
N ASN A 789 14.18 -10.54 -10.45
CA ASN A 789 13.71 -9.98 -9.17
C ASN A 789 12.23 -9.59 -9.21
N ARG A 790 11.73 -9.05 -10.33
CA ARG A 790 10.32 -8.67 -10.47
C ARG A 790 9.41 -9.86 -10.66
N GLN A 791 9.79 -10.83 -11.50
CA GLN A 791 9.06 -12.10 -11.63
C GLN A 791 8.99 -12.85 -10.30
N LEU A 792 10.11 -12.86 -9.56
CA LEU A 792 10.18 -13.38 -8.21
C LEU A 792 9.23 -12.63 -7.27
N SER A 793 9.25 -11.29 -7.28
CA SER A 793 8.41 -10.45 -6.42
C SER A 793 6.92 -10.62 -6.71
N ALA A 794 6.52 -10.64 -7.98
CA ALA A 794 5.14 -10.86 -8.39
C ALA A 794 4.64 -12.27 -8.01
N ALA A 795 5.46 -13.29 -8.25
CA ALA A 795 5.16 -14.67 -7.82
C ALA A 795 5.04 -14.75 -6.29
N VAL A 796 5.96 -14.13 -5.56
CA VAL A 796 5.96 -14.04 -4.09
C VAL A 796 4.69 -13.37 -3.57
N GLN A 797 4.31 -12.22 -4.11
CA GLN A 797 3.10 -11.50 -3.70
C GLN A 797 1.84 -12.32 -3.96
N LYS A 798 1.76 -12.96 -5.13
CA LYS A 798 0.59 -13.77 -5.51
C LYS A 798 0.50 -15.05 -4.68
N VAL A 799 1.61 -15.72 -4.41
CA VAL A 799 1.69 -16.87 -3.49
C VAL A 799 1.28 -16.45 -2.09
N SER A 800 1.80 -15.34 -1.56
CA SER A 800 1.44 -14.78 -0.25
C SER A 800 -0.07 -14.50 -0.17
N THR A 801 -0.62 -13.84 -1.19
CA THR A 801 -2.04 -13.52 -1.27
C THR A 801 -2.89 -14.81 -1.26
N LEU A 802 -2.60 -15.77 -2.14
CA LEU A 802 -3.37 -17.01 -2.22
C LEU A 802 -3.25 -17.85 -0.95
N ALA A 803 -2.05 -17.94 -0.37
CA ALA A 803 -1.85 -18.65 0.89
C ALA A 803 -2.66 -18.03 2.04
N ASN A 804 -2.65 -16.70 2.14
CA ASN A 804 -3.45 -15.97 3.12
C ASN A 804 -4.95 -16.17 2.89
N GLU A 805 -5.42 -16.10 1.64
CA GLU A 805 -6.82 -16.28 1.29
C GLU A 805 -7.32 -17.72 1.56
N ILE A 806 -6.52 -18.73 1.21
CA ILE A 806 -6.84 -20.14 1.53
C ILE A 806 -6.87 -20.34 3.04
N THR A 807 -5.87 -19.83 3.76
CA THR A 807 -5.81 -19.94 5.22
C THR A 807 -7.01 -19.26 5.87
N ASN A 808 -7.36 -18.04 5.43
CA ASN A 808 -8.56 -17.32 5.86
C ASN A 808 -9.82 -18.16 5.70
N ASN A 809 -10.00 -18.73 4.51
CA ASN A 809 -11.18 -19.51 4.19
C ASN A 809 -11.25 -20.79 5.03
N LEU A 810 -10.12 -21.47 5.23
CA LEU A 810 -10.06 -22.67 6.06
C LEU A 810 -10.32 -22.36 7.54
N LEU A 811 -9.80 -21.25 8.07
CA LEU A 811 -10.09 -20.81 9.43
C LEU A 811 -11.56 -20.38 9.59
N ALA A 812 -12.16 -19.82 8.54
CA ALA A 812 -13.58 -19.53 8.50
C ALA A 812 -14.43 -20.81 8.54
N ILE A 813 -14.08 -21.81 7.74
CA ILE A 813 -14.74 -23.12 7.73
C ILE A 813 -14.63 -23.79 9.11
N ASP A 814 -13.46 -23.72 9.76
CA ASP A 814 -13.25 -24.21 11.14
C ASP A 814 -14.18 -23.52 12.14
N GLY A 815 -14.24 -22.18 12.12
CA GLY A 815 -15.14 -21.41 12.98
C GLY A 815 -16.61 -21.80 12.76
N MET A 816 -17.05 -21.87 11.50
CA MET A 816 -18.41 -22.26 11.13
C MET A 816 -18.74 -23.73 11.49
N ASN A 817 -17.74 -24.62 11.50
CA ASN A 817 -17.91 -26.04 11.85
C ASN A 817 -17.97 -26.30 13.35
N ARG A 818 -17.16 -25.59 14.15
CA ARG A 818 -17.26 -25.66 15.62
C ARG A 818 -18.67 -25.29 16.08
N ASP A 819 -19.22 -24.20 15.56
CA ASP A 819 -20.58 -23.75 15.86
C ASP A 819 -21.66 -24.74 15.43
N ALA A 820 -21.48 -25.40 14.28
CA ALA A 820 -22.44 -26.40 13.80
C ALA A 820 -22.41 -27.71 14.61
N SER A 821 -21.24 -28.11 15.15
CA SER A 821 -21.09 -29.32 15.97
C SER A 821 -21.63 -29.16 17.39
N HIS A 822 -21.59 -27.94 17.92
CA HIS A 822 -22.27 -27.54 19.14
C HIS A 822 -23.74 -27.22 18.81
N LEU A 823 -24.48 -28.26 18.43
CA LEU A 823 -25.86 -28.27 17.94
C LEU A 823 -26.95 -27.63 18.86
N ASN A 824 -26.61 -26.75 19.81
CA ASN A 824 -27.59 -25.99 20.59
C ASN A 824 -27.18 -24.63 21.15
N GLN A 825 -25.91 -24.18 21.16
CA GLN A 825 -25.61 -22.93 21.89
C GLN A 825 -24.43 -22.18 21.26
N VAL A 826 -24.69 -20.92 20.88
CA VAL A 826 -23.73 -19.85 20.54
C VAL A 826 -23.25 -19.84 19.08
N LEU A 827 -23.44 -18.70 18.38
CA LEU A 827 -22.52 -18.35 17.29
C LEU A 827 -21.25 -17.80 17.92
N ASP A 828 -20.11 -18.42 17.63
CA ASP A 828 -18.80 -17.90 17.99
C ASP A 828 -18.60 -16.53 17.32
N LEU A 829 -18.09 -15.56 18.08
CA LEU A 829 -17.64 -14.27 17.58
C LEU A 829 -16.81 -14.45 16.31
N ARG A 830 -15.97 -15.48 16.30
CA ARG A 830 -15.12 -15.85 15.16
C ARG A 830 -15.93 -16.14 13.89
N ALA A 831 -16.98 -16.97 13.94
CA ALA A 831 -17.81 -17.28 12.77
C ALA A 831 -18.52 -16.03 12.23
N THR A 832 -19.02 -15.17 13.11
CA THR A 832 -19.69 -13.92 12.72
C THR A 832 -18.74 -12.88 12.13
N MET A 833 -17.52 -12.74 12.67
CA MET A 833 -16.49 -11.89 12.09
C MET A 833 -16.02 -12.41 10.73
N TYR A 834 -16.02 -13.72 10.49
CA TYR A 834 -15.73 -14.25 9.15
C TYR A 834 -16.81 -13.93 8.12
N VAL A 835 -18.09 -13.97 8.50
CA VAL A 835 -19.16 -13.53 7.60
C VAL A 835 -18.96 -12.05 7.21
N LYS A 836 -18.52 -11.22 8.16
CA LYS A 836 -18.14 -9.83 7.89
C LYS A 836 -16.90 -9.69 7.01
N ASP A 837 -15.87 -10.51 7.23
CA ASP A 837 -14.68 -10.57 6.38
C ASP A 837 -15.04 -11.00 4.94
N MET A 838 -15.97 -11.94 4.76
CA MET A 838 -16.48 -12.37 3.45
C MET A 838 -17.18 -11.24 2.71
N GLU A 839 -18.06 -10.50 3.41
CA GLU A 839 -18.70 -9.30 2.88
C GLU A 839 -17.65 -8.31 2.38
N ARG A 840 -16.65 -8.02 3.20
CA ARG A 840 -15.57 -7.10 2.84
C ARG A 840 -14.78 -7.58 1.63
N ARG A 841 -14.38 -8.86 1.57
CA ARG A 841 -13.66 -9.42 0.41
C ARG A 841 -14.51 -9.35 -0.87
N ALA A 842 -15.82 -9.58 -0.77
CA ALA A 842 -16.73 -9.44 -1.91
C ALA A 842 -16.80 -7.98 -2.38
N LEU A 843 -16.83 -7.01 -1.46
CA LEU A 843 -16.75 -5.57 -1.79
C LEU A 843 -15.42 -5.22 -2.45
N GLU A 844 -14.29 -5.63 -1.87
CA GLU A 844 -12.95 -5.32 -2.41
C GLU A 844 -12.74 -5.92 -3.82
N ARG A 845 -13.26 -7.14 -4.07
CA ARG A 845 -13.26 -7.72 -5.42
C ARG A 845 -14.14 -6.94 -6.39
N LEU A 846 -15.36 -6.57 -5.98
CA LEU A 846 -16.26 -5.79 -6.81
C LEU A 846 -15.64 -4.43 -7.16
N GLN A 847 -15.05 -3.74 -6.17
CA GLN A 847 -14.29 -2.50 -6.34
C GLN A 847 -13.12 -2.66 -7.31
N LYS A 848 -12.37 -3.77 -7.23
CA LYS A 848 -11.27 -4.06 -8.15
C LYS A 848 -11.71 -4.17 -9.61
N TYR A 849 -12.80 -4.90 -9.88
CA TYR A 849 -13.29 -5.02 -11.26
C TYR A 849 -13.99 -3.76 -11.75
N HIS A 850 -14.63 -3.00 -10.85
CA HIS A 850 -15.10 -1.65 -11.15
C HIS A 850 -13.93 -0.72 -11.53
N TYR A 851 -12.83 -0.76 -10.77
CA TYR A 851 -11.60 -0.02 -11.07
C TYR A 851 -11.05 -0.37 -12.46
N TYR A 852 -10.98 -1.66 -12.81
CA TYR A 852 -10.57 -2.07 -14.17
C TYR A 852 -11.49 -1.52 -15.27
N LEU A 853 -12.80 -1.56 -15.04
CA LEU A 853 -13.78 -1.01 -15.97
C LEU A 853 -13.59 0.51 -16.13
N ALA A 854 -13.47 1.24 -15.03
CA ALA A 854 -13.21 2.68 -15.00
C ALA A 854 -11.90 3.04 -15.72
N LYS A 855 -10.77 2.38 -15.43
CA LYS A 855 -9.49 2.63 -16.12
C LYS A 855 -9.56 2.35 -17.61
N SER A 856 -10.25 1.29 -18.03
CA SER A 856 -10.45 1.01 -19.47
C SER A 856 -11.32 2.06 -20.16
N TYR A 857 -12.29 2.64 -19.44
CA TYR A 857 -13.12 3.75 -19.93
C TYR A 857 -12.29 5.03 -20.09
N GLU A 858 -11.54 5.41 -19.06
CA GLU A 858 -10.66 6.58 -19.07
C GLU A 858 -9.63 6.48 -20.17
N TYR A 859 -9.00 5.31 -20.29
CA TYR A 859 -8.04 5.04 -21.33
C TYR A 859 -8.67 5.24 -22.70
N ARG A 860 -9.88 4.73 -22.96
CA ARG A 860 -10.55 4.81 -24.26
C ARG A 860 -11.02 6.23 -24.63
N LEU A 861 -11.61 6.94 -23.68
CA LEU A 861 -12.31 8.20 -23.94
C LEU A 861 -11.54 9.45 -23.49
N LEU A 862 -10.38 9.27 -22.83
CA LEU A 862 -9.50 10.32 -22.34
C LEU A 862 -10.26 11.36 -21.50
N ARG A 863 -11.10 10.85 -20.60
CA ARG A 863 -11.88 11.65 -19.66
C ARG A 863 -12.20 10.82 -18.42
N PRO A 864 -12.42 11.45 -17.25
CA PRO A 864 -12.76 10.73 -16.03
C PRO A 864 -13.98 9.82 -16.21
N SER A 865 -13.93 8.65 -15.57
CA SER A 865 -15.05 7.72 -15.54
C SER A 865 -16.27 8.36 -14.86
N PRO A 866 -17.46 8.39 -15.49
CA PRO A 866 -18.68 8.83 -14.85
C PRO A 866 -19.32 7.74 -13.97
N MET A 867 -18.76 6.52 -13.98
CA MET A 867 -19.25 5.39 -13.18
C MET A 867 -18.79 5.57 -11.72
N ASP A 868 -19.74 5.50 -10.79
CA ASP A 868 -19.51 5.60 -9.36
C ASP A 868 -20.05 4.34 -8.69
N LEU A 869 -19.20 3.56 -8.01
CA LEU A 869 -19.63 2.34 -7.34
C LEU A 869 -20.46 2.68 -6.09
N ASN A 870 -21.77 2.85 -6.26
CA ASN A 870 -22.65 3.26 -5.17
C ASN A 870 -23.11 2.07 -4.34
N LEU A 871 -22.25 1.64 -3.41
CA LEU A 871 -22.53 0.54 -2.49
C LEU A 871 -23.71 0.85 -1.55
N HIS A 872 -23.98 2.13 -1.26
CA HIS A 872 -25.07 2.55 -0.37
C HIS A 872 -26.46 2.19 -0.93
N TYR A 873 -26.71 2.43 -2.22
CA TYR A 873 -27.98 2.05 -2.85
C TYR A 873 -28.16 0.53 -2.91
N MET A 874 -27.08 -0.23 -3.12
CA MET A 874 -27.14 -1.70 -3.06
C MET A 874 -27.54 -2.17 -1.65
N PHE A 875 -26.90 -1.67 -0.59
CA PHE A 875 -27.27 -2.04 0.78
C PHE A 875 -28.70 -1.62 1.12
N THR A 876 -29.14 -0.45 0.64
CA THR A 876 -30.53 0.00 0.79
C THR A 876 -31.51 -0.92 0.07
N ALA A 877 -31.17 -1.38 -1.14
CA ALA A 877 -31.99 -2.33 -1.88
C ALA A 877 -32.07 -3.70 -1.18
N MET A 878 -30.95 -4.18 -0.61
CA MET A 878 -30.92 -5.43 0.19
C MET A 878 -31.81 -5.34 1.42
N GLN A 879 -31.92 -4.18 2.07
CA GLN A 879 -32.81 -3.98 3.22
C GLN A 879 -34.30 -4.14 2.89
N ASN A 880 -34.67 -3.84 1.64
CA ASN A 880 -36.06 -3.91 1.17
C ASN A 880 -36.48 -5.32 0.73
N ILE A 881 -35.52 -6.23 0.55
CA ILE A 881 -35.77 -7.63 0.23
C ILE A 881 -35.92 -8.42 1.54
N VAL A 882 -37.00 -9.20 1.63
CA VAL A 882 -37.36 -9.94 2.85
C VAL A 882 -37.49 -11.42 2.53
N SER A 883 -36.37 -12.11 2.37
CA SER A 883 -36.38 -13.58 2.32
C SER A 883 -36.49 -14.16 3.73
N VAL A 884 -37.36 -15.16 3.90
CA VAL A 884 -37.56 -15.86 5.18
C VAL A 884 -36.38 -16.78 5.54
N ASP A 885 -35.70 -17.34 4.54
CA ASP A 885 -34.65 -18.35 4.71
C ASP A 885 -33.25 -17.84 4.29
N GLY A 886 -33.11 -16.56 3.96
CA GLY A 886 -31.84 -15.98 3.52
C GLY A 886 -31.41 -16.42 2.13
N THR A 887 -32.31 -17.03 1.35
CA THR A 887 -32.07 -17.28 -0.07
C THR A 887 -32.50 -16.06 -0.89
N LEU A 888 -31.72 -15.79 -1.93
CA LEU A 888 -32.08 -14.76 -2.89
C LEU A 888 -32.74 -15.48 -4.06
N ASP A 889 -34.05 -15.28 -4.24
CA ASP A 889 -34.73 -15.84 -5.40
C ASP A 889 -34.36 -15.08 -6.69
N GLU A 890 -34.83 -15.57 -7.83
CA GLU A 890 -34.44 -15.02 -9.13
C GLU A 890 -34.95 -13.58 -9.34
N ASP A 891 -36.13 -13.25 -8.81
CA ASP A 891 -36.76 -11.93 -8.95
C ASP A 891 -36.11 -10.90 -8.00
N ASP A 892 -35.79 -11.31 -6.77
CA ASP A 892 -35.04 -10.53 -5.78
C ASP A 892 -33.60 -10.26 -6.26
N PHE A 893 -32.95 -11.27 -6.86
CA PHE A 893 -31.64 -11.10 -7.49
C PHE A 893 -31.67 -10.12 -8.65
N ALA A 894 -32.66 -10.26 -9.53
CA ALA A 894 -32.83 -9.33 -10.65
C ALA A 894 -33.01 -7.89 -10.15
N SER A 895 -33.80 -7.69 -9.09
CA SER A 895 -34.05 -6.37 -8.49
C SER A 895 -32.78 -5.74 -7.90
N LEU A 896 -31.92 -6.52 -7.22
CA LEU A 896 -30.62 -6.04 -6.74
C LEU A 896 -29.65 -5.72 -7.89
N LYS A 897 -29.69 -6.53 -8.95
CA LYS A 897 -28.84 -6.33 -10.12
C LYS A 897 -29.18 -5.05 -10.88
N THR A 898 -30.46 -4.67 -10.95
CA THR A 898 -30.92 -3.44 -11.62
C THR A 898 -30.23 -2.18 -11.09
N VAL A 899 -29.94 -2.11 -9.79
CA VAL A 899 -29.22 -0.96 -9.17
C VAL A 899 -27.86 -0.72 -9.83
N TYR A 900 -27.17 -1.79 -10.23
CA TYR A 900 -25.90 -1.71 -10.95
C TYR A 900 -26.09 -1.47 -12.46
N GLU A 901 -27.12 -2.07 -13.05
CA GLU A 901 -27.41 -1.89 -14.48
C GLU A 901 -27.82 -0.44 -14.80
N GLU A 902 -28.49 0.27 -13.88
CA GLU A 902 -28.83 1.69 -14.04
C GLU A 902 -27.59 2.57 -14.30
N GLN A 903 -26.45 2.27 -13.70
CA GLN A 903 -25.20 3.00 -13.93
C GLN A 903 -24.67 2.78 -15.36
N LEU A 904 -24.79 1.55 -15.87
CA LEU A 904 -24.44 1.23 -17.25
C LEU A 904 -25.42 1.87 -18.24
N TRP A 905 -26.69 2.01 -17.87
CA TRP A 905 -27.70 2.74 -18.66
C TRP A 905 -27.39 4.23 -18.74
N ASP A 906 -27.06 4.87 -17.61
CA ASP A 906 -26.65 6.28 -17.57
C ASP A 906 -25.39 6.52 -18.41
N LEU A 907 -24.43 5.60 -18.35
CA LEU A 907 -23.25 5.65 -19.20
C LEU A 907 -23.61 5.54 -20.69
N THR A 908 -24.52 4.62 -21.03
CA THR A 908 -25.00 4.43 -22.40
C THR A 908 -25.67 5.69 -22.95
N ASP A 909 -26.54 6.33 -22.15
CA ASP A 909 -27.21 7.57 -22.54
C ASP A 909 -26.21 8.72 -22.74
N ARG A 910 -25.19 8.82 -21.88
CA ARG A 910 -24.10 9.80 -22.05
C ARG A 910 -23.31 9.59 -23.34
N ILE A 911 -22.87 8.35 -23.61
CA ILE A 911 -22.15 8.03 -24.85
C ILE A 911 -23.03 8.33 -26.07
N TYR A 912 -24.31 7.96 -26.03
CA TYR A 912 -25.25 8.23 -27.12
C TYR A 912 -25.40 9.73 -27.41
N ARG A 913 -25.55 10.57 -26.37
CA ARG A 913 -25.62 12.03 -26.52
C ARG A 913 -24.33 12.60 -27.09
N ASP A 914 -23.17 12.10 -26.65
CA ASP A 914 -21.86 12.50 -27.15
C ASP A 914 -21.75 12.31 -28.68
N TYR A 915 -22.21 11.17 -29.21
CA TYR A 915 -22.24 10.91 -30.65
C TYR A 915 -23.26 11.77 -31.43
N GLN A 916 -24.29 12.28 -30.78
CA GLN A 916 -25.30 13.14 -31.40
C GLN A 916 -24.90 14.61 -31.39
N ASP A 917 -24.28 15.06 -30.29
CA ASP A 917 -24.03 16.46 -30.01
C ASP A 917 -22.59 16.91 -30.37
N ASN A 918 -21.63 15.98 -30.45
CA ASN A 918 -20.23 16.25 -30.79
C ASN A 918 -19.80 15.62 -32.13
N VAL A 919 -18.80 16.22 -32.79
CA VAL A 919 -18.21 15.69 -34.04
C VAL A 919 -17.21 14.58 -33.68
N SER A 920 -17.70 13.40 -33.33
CA SER A 920 -16.86 12.23 -33.04
C SER A 920 -16.68 11.41 -34.32
N TYR A 921 -15.73 11.82 -35.18
CA TYR A 921 -15.33 11.02 -36.34
C TYR A 921 -14.07 10.23 -36.01
N GLU A 922 -14.24 8.99 -35.56
CA GLU A 922 -13.13 8.03 -35.45
C GLU A 922 -12.86 7.43 -36.84
N ALA A 923 -11.61 7.47 -37.30
CA ALA A 923 -11.21 6.88 -38.56
C ALA A 923 -9.83 6.23 -38.45
N THR A 924 -9.67 5.11 -39.15
CA THR A 924 -8.39 4.44 -39.29
C THR A 924 -7.78 4.82 -40.63
N ALA A 925 -6.52 5.28 -40.62
CA ALA A 925 -5.76 5.61 -41.82
C ALA A 925 -4.36 4.96 -41.75
N PRO A 926 -3.89 4.32 -42.82
CA PRO A 926 -2.56 3.72 -42.83
C PRO A 926 -1.46 4.78 -43.00
N VAL A 927 -0.36 4.61 -42.27
CA VAL A 927 0.86 5.42 -42.39
C VAL A 927 1.99 4.52 -42.91
N ARG A 928 2.74 5.00 -43.90
CA ARG A 928 3.92 4.29 -44.45
C ARG A 928 5.20 4.94 -43.98
N LEU A 929 6.12 4.14 -43.47
CA LEU A 929 7.41 4.57 -42.92
C LEU A 929 8.54 3.81 -43.62
N GLU A 930 9.64 4.49 -43.89
CA GLU A 930 10.85 3.90 -44.47
C GLU A 930 12.02 4.10 -43.51
N LEU A 931 12.75 3.02 -43.19
CA LEU A 931 13.89 3.08 -42.29
C LEU A 931 15.09 3.73 -42.98
N SER A 932 15.78 4.62 -42.28
CA SER A 932 17.01 5.23 -42.80
C SER A 932 18.15 4.21 -42.92
N ALA A 933 19.14 4.51 -43.77
CA ALA A 933 20.30 3.63 -43.96
C ALA A 933 21.08 3.37 -42.66
N GLU A 934 21.12 4.33 -41.74
CA GLU A 934 21.75 4.18 -40.42
C GLU A 934 20.94 3.25 -39.51
N GLN A 935 19.62 3.38 -39.50
CA GLN A 935 18.73 2.47 -38.76
C GLN A 935 18.80 1.04 -39.28
N VAL A 936 18.81 0.86 -40.61
CA VAL A 936 18.99 -0.47 -41.23
C VAL A 936 20.36 -1.06 -40.89
N ALA A 937 21.42 -0.24 -40.88
CA ALA A 937 22.75 -0.70 -40.46
C ALA A 937 22.78 -1.15 -38.99
N ALA A 938 22.10 -0.42 -38.10
CA ALA A 938 21.97 -0.80 -36.68
C ALA A 938 21.18 -2.12 -36.49
N LEU A 939 20.06 -2.30 -37.21
CA LEU A 939 19.32 -3.57 -37.17
C LEU A 939 20.18 -4.75 -37.66
N ASN A 940 20.97 -4.55 -38.73
CA ASN A 940 21.86 -5.58 -39.27
C ASN A 940 23.02 -5.95 -38.31
N THR A 941 23.38 -5.10 -37.34
CA THR A 941 24.34 -5.43 -36.28
C THR A 941 23.69 -6.06 -35.05
N GLY A 942 22.35 -6.25 -35.08
CA GLY A 942 21.56 -6.77 -33.96
C GLY A 942 21.22 -5.71 -32.91
N GLU A 943 21.40 -4.42 -33.21
CA GLU A 943 21.00 -3.32 -32.33
C GLU A 943 19.50 -3.02 -32.47
N LYS A 944 18.89 -2.48 -31.40
CA LYS A 944 17.49 -2.05 -31.41
C LYS A 944 17.36 -0.65 -32.00
N VAL A 945 16.38 -0.45 -32.88
CA VAL A 945 16.00 0.87 -33.39
C VAL A 945 14.70 1.32 -32.74
N VAL A 946 14.70 2.53 -32.17
CA VAL A 946 13.49 3.17 -31.61
C VAL A 946 12.97 4.19 -32.62
N ILE A 947 11.68 4.13 -32.92
CA ILE A 947 11.02 5.02 -33.87
C ILE A 947 9.99 5.86 -33.11
N SER A 948 10.13 7.18 -33.18
CA SER A 948 9.10 8.12 -32.74
C SER A 948 8.08 8.27 -33.86
N LEU A 949 6.88 7.69 -33.70
CA LEU A 949 5.84 7.78 -34.73
C LEU A 949 5.42 9.23 -34.98
N ARG A 950 5.46 10.11 -33.99
CA ARG A 950 5.15 11.54 -34.18
C ARG A 950 6.01 12.19 -35.25
N ASP A 951 7.32 11.93 -35.21
CA ASP A 951 8.29 12.57 -36.09
C ASP A 951 8.21 12.04 -37.52
N VAL A 952 7.93 10.74 -37.66
CA VAL A 952 8.03 10.04 -38.95
C VAL A 952 6.66 9.90 -39.63
N ALA A 953 5.57 9.76 -38.87
CA ALA A 953 4.20 9.64 -39.40
C ALA A 953 3.58 10.98 -39.82
N ARG A 954 4.18 12.13 -39.45
CA ARG A 954 3.65 13.48 -39.72
C ARG A 954 2.19 13.64 -39.29
N LEU A 955 1.85 13.07 -38.12
CA LEU A 955 0.53 13.25 -37.51
C LEU A 955 0.20 14.73 -37.44
N GLN A 956 -1.02 15.11 -37.84
CA GLN A 956 -1.39 16.52 -37.85
C GLN A 956 -1.71 17.00 -36.43
N TYR A 957 -1.41 18.25 -36.12
CA TYR A 957 -1.67 18.84 -34.79
C TYR A 957 -3.15 18.87 -34.38
N ASN A 958 -4.08 18.64 -35.30
CA ASN A 958 -5.52 18.56 -35.05
C ASN A 958 -6.05 17.12 -34.94
N GLU A 959 -5.18 16.11 -35.04
CA GLU A 959 -5.53 14.72 -34.79
C GLU A 959 -5.45 14.45 -33.29
N GLU A 960 -6.58 14.10 -32.69
CA GLU A 960 -6.70 13.81 -31.26
C GLU A 960 -7.01 12.33 -31.05
N ASN A 961 -6.61 11.80 -29.89
CA ASN A 961 -6.81 10.41 -29.48
C ASN A 961 -6.26 9.37 -30.49
N THR A 962 -5.12 9.68 -31.12
CA THR A 962 -4.47 8.82 -32.12
C THR A 962 -3.88 7.57 -31.47
N ARG A 963 -4.20 6.39 -32.01
CA ARG A 963 -3.76 5.08 -31.49
C ARG A 963 -3.19 4.20 -32.59
N ILE A 964 -2.36 3.25 -32.20
CA ILE A 964 -1.85 2.22 -33.10
C ILE A 964 -2.88 1.09 -33.12
N VAL A 965 -3.52 0.89 -34.27
CA VAL A 965 -4.42 -0.25 -34.45
C VAL A 965 -3.61 -1.49 -34.84
N ASP A 966 -2.63 -1.31 -35.72
CA ASP A 966 -1.82 -2.39 -36.27
C ASP A 966 -0.48 -1.86 -36.83
N VAL A 967 0.52 -2.74 -36.92
CA VAL A 967 1.80 -2.49 -37.57
C VAL A 967 2.17 -3.69 -38.42
N GLU A 968 2.39 -3.46 -39.72
CA GLU A 968 2.77 -4.49 -40.68
C GLU A 968 3.97 -4.03 -41.52
N VAL A 969 4.79 -4.97 -41.98
CA VAL A 969 5.89 -4.68 -42.91
C VAL A 969 5.39 -4.75 -44.36
N ASP A 970 5.24 -3.59 -45.01
CA ASP A 970 4.78 -3.49 -46.41
C ASP A 970 5.81 -4.09 -47.40
N VAL A 971 7.10 -3.77 -47.21
CA VAL A 971 8.20 -4.23 -48.08
C VAL A 971 9.48 -4.44 -47.27
N LEU A 972 10.13 -5.61 -47.45
CA LEU A 972 11.43 -5.94 -46.86
C LEU A 972 12.32 -6.64 -47.90
N GLU A 973 13.51 -6.08 -48.16
CA GLU A 973 14.53 -6.70 -49.01
C GLU A 973 15.71 -7.14 -48.15
N PHE A 974 16.13 -8.39 -48.30
CA PHE A 974 17.25 -8.94 -47.53
C PHE A 974 18.34 -9.52 -48.45
N HIS A 975 19.60 -9.39 -48.01
CA HIS A 975 20.75 -9.97 -48.69
C HIS A 975 21.29 -11.15 -47.89
N VAL A 976 21.32 -12.33 -48.52
CA VAL A 976 21.85 -13.53 -47.86
C VAL A 976 23.25 -13.86 -48.38
N GLU A 977 24.22 -13.92 -47.47
CA GLU A 977 25.58 -14.38 -47.76
C GLU A 977 25.78 -15.84 -47.32
N GLY A 978 26.01 -16.76 -48.26
CA GLY A 978 26.36 -18.15 -47.97
C GLY A 978 25.47 -19.20 -48.63
N VAL A 979 25.52 -20.43 -48.12
CA VAL A 979 24.58 -21.51 -48.48
C VAL A 979 23.44 -21.47 -47.49
N VAL A 980 22.21 -21.35 -48.00
CA VAL A 980 20.99 -21.13 -47.22
C VAL A 980 20.02 -22.28 -47.50
N ASP A 981 19.35 -22.78 -46.46
CA ASP A 981 18.23 -23.70 -46.56
C ASP A 981 16.91 -22.91 -46.64
N TRP A 982 15.88 -23.47 -47.27
CA TRP A 982 14.56 -22.84 -47.33
C TRP A 982 13.89 -22.73 -45.95
N GLN A 983 14.38 -23.53 -44.98
CA GLN A 983 13.96 -23.48 -43.58
C GLN A 983 14.68 -22.40 -42.77
N ASP A 984 15.73 -21.77 -43.31
CA ASP A 984 16.41 -20.68 -42.61
C ASP A 984 15.48 -19.46 -42.59
N TYR A 985 15.36 -18.84 -41.41
CA TYR A 985 14.51 -17.67 -41.20
C TYR A 985 15.19 -16.69 -40.25
N PHE A 986 14.70 -15.46 -40.25
CA PHE A 986 14.90 -14.52 -39.16
C PHE A 986 13.53 -13.97 -38.72
N ASP A 987 13.47 -13.56 -37.46
CA ASP A 987 12.28 -12.94 -36.89
C ASP A 987 12.54 -11.44 -36.79
N LEU A 988 11.62 -10.64 -37.32
CA LEU A 988 11.58 -9.19 -37.12
C LEU A 988 10.57 -8.91 -36.00
N GLU A 989 11.06 -8.35 -34.91
CA GLU A 989 10.25 -8.02 -33.74
C GLU A 989 10.01 -6.52 -33.66
N ILE A 990 8.74 -6.13 -33.69
CA ILE A 990 8.29 -4.75 -33.49
C ILE A 990 7.54 -4.70 -32.16
N GLU A 991 8.06 -3.94 -31.21
CA GLU A 991 7.56 -3.91 -29.84
C GLU A 991 7.08 -2.49 -29.47
N HIS A 992 5.86 -2.38 -28.95
CA HIS A 992 5.38 -1.13 -28.38
C HIS A 992 6.06 -0.86 -27.02
N GLY A 993 6.46 0.40 -26.82
CA GLY A 993 7.29 0.81 -25.68
C GLY A 993 6.66 0.66 -24.30
N GLY A 994 5.36 0.36 -24.21
CA GLY A 994 4.62 0.12 -22.97
C GLY A 994 3.97 1.33 -22.34
N VAL A 995 4.21 2.50 -22.95
CA VAL A 995 3.66 3.78 -22.50
C VAL A 995 2.96 4.42 -23.69
N SER A 996 1.67 4.72 -23.57
CA SER A 996 0.95 5.52 -24.56
C SER A 996 0.85 6.95 -24.10
N ARG A 997 1.08 7.89 -25.02
CA ARG A 997 0.84 9.33 -24.83
C ARG A 997 -0.25 9.74 -25.79
N LEU A 998 -1.40 10.14 -25.24
CA LEU A 998 -2.59 10.42 -26.03
C LEU A 998 -3.01 11.87 -25.80
N GLN A 999 -3.23 12.59 -26.88
CA GLN A 999 -3.62 13.99 -26.84
C GLN A 999 -5.12 14.16 -27.05
N LYS A 1000 -5.78 15.02 -26.27
CA LYS A 1000 -7.18 15.40 -26.49
C LYS A 1000 -7.48 16.77 -25.86
N ASP A 1001 -8.24 17.62 -26.55
CA ASP A 1001 -8.62 18.95 -26.07
C ASP A 1001 -7.41 19.83 -25.63
N GLY A 1002 -6.23 19.56 -26.20
CA GLY A 1002 -4.98 20.23 -25.85
C GLY A 1002 -4.19 19.61 -24.70
N GLU A 1003 -4.76 18.66 -23.96
CA GLU A 1003 -4.11 17.93 -22.86
C GLU A 1003 -3.37 16.68 -23.36
N ILE A 1004 -2.28 16.30 -22.68
CA ILE A 1004 -1.53 15.06 -22.93
C ILE A 1004 -1.71 14.11 -21.75
N TYR A 1005 -2.32 12.96 -22.03
CA TYR A 1005 -2.51 11.87 -21.09
C TYR A 1005 -1.41 10.82 -21.25
N ARG A 1006 -0.84 10.37 -20.13
CA ARG A 1006 0.15 9.29 -20.09
C ARG A 1006 -0.46 8.03 -19.49
N PHE A 1007 -0.33 6.91 -20.19
CA PHE A 1007 -0.80 5.61 -19.73
C PHE A 1007 0.29 4.56 -19.76
N VAL A 1008 0.31 3.71 -18.74
CA VAL A 1008 1.26 2.63 -18.56
C VAL A 1008 0.54 1.30 -18.75
N HIS A 1009 0.94 0.52 -19.75
CA HIS A 1009 0.29 -0.76 -20.08
C HIS A 1009 0.84 -1.93 -19.28
N TYR A 1010 2.13 -1.86 -18.95
CA TYR A 1010 2.81 -2.92 -18.23
C TYR A 1010 2.83 -2.61 -16.73
N LYS A 1011 2.42 -3.57 -15.89
CA LYS A 1011 2.62 -3.48 -14.43
C LYS A 1011 4.10 -3.49 -14.03
N ASP A 1012 4.96 -3.82 -14.99
CA ASP A 1012 6.41 -3.96 -14.86
C ASP A 1012 7.07 -3.17 -16.01
N VAL A 1013 8.09 -2.35 -15.71
CA VAL A 1013 8.85 -1.57 -16.71
C VAL A 1013 9.67 -2.46 -17.64
N THR A 1014 10.01 -3.68 -17.25
CA THR A 1014 10.43 -4.71 -18.22
C THR A 1014 9.23 -5.42 -18.79
N ARG A 1015 8.66 -4.80 -19.84
CA ARG A 1015 8.27 -5.33 -21.17
C ARG A 1015 8.07 -6.83 -21.46
N GLU A 1016 8.35 -7.79 -20.56
CA GLU A 1016 8.62 -9.18 -20.96
C GLU A 1016 7.54 -10.22 -20.59
N THR A 1017 6.50 -9.90 -19.79
CA THR A 1017 5.48 -10.93 -19.48
C THR A 1017 4.37 -11.03 -20.51
N ASN A 1018 4.11 -9.97 -21.28
CA ASN A 1018 3.20 -9.98 -22.43
C ASN A 1018 3.34 -8.69 -23.26
N PRO A 1019 4.46 -8.49 -23.99
CA PRO A 1019 4.66 -7.28 -24.78
C PRO A 1019 3.53 -7.11 -25.80
N ILE A 1020 3.14 -5.86 -26.02
CA ILE A 1020 2.35 -5.46 -27.19
C ILE A 1020 3.34 -5.47 -28.36
N ASN A 1021 3.25 -6.47 -29.23
CA ASN A 1021 4.18 -6.65 -30.33
C ASN A 1021 3.49 -7.09 -31.63
N TRP A 1022 4.17 -6.78 -32.73
CA TRP A 1022 3.83 -7.18 -34.08
C TRP A 1022 5.08 -7.87 -34.64
N ASN A 1023 5.12 -9.19 -34.51
CA ASN A 1023 6.28 -9.99 -34.89
C ASN A 1023 6.01 -10.66 -36.23
N GLU A 1024 7.03 -10.75 -37.07
CA GLU A 1024 6.97 -11.42 -38.36
C GLU A 1024 8.16 -12.34 -38.55
N ARG A 1025 7.92 -13.50 -39.17
CA ARG A 1025 8.96 -14.44 -39.56
C ARG A 1025 9.19 -14.35 -41.06
N HIS A 1026 10.44 -14.10 -41.45
CA HIS A 1026 10.86 -14.00 -42.85
C HIS A 1026 11.78 -15.17 -43.20
N PHE A 1027 11.37 -15.97 -44.19
CA PHE A 1027 12.12 -17.14 -44.65
C PHE A 1027 13.07 -16.79 -45.81
N ALA A 1028 14.12 -17.58 -45.96
CA ALA A 1028 15.15 -17.37 -46.98
C ALA A 1028 14.64 -17.42 -48.43
N ASP A 1029 13.46 -18.00 -48.69
CA ASP A 1029 12.82 -18.05 -50.00
C ASP A 1029 11.94 -16.81 -50.30
N GLY A 1030 11.88 -15.86 -49.36
CA GLY A 1030 11.08 -14.64 -49.47
C GLY A 1030 9.63 -14.80 -49.02
N TYR A 1031 9.22 -15.98 -48.55
CA TYR A 1031 7.95 -16.14 -47.85
C TYR A 1031 8.04 -15.50 -46.45
N TRP A 1032 6.93 -14.92 -45.98
CA TRP A 1032 6.83 -14.40 -44.63
C TRP A 1032 5.45 -14.68 -44.05
N GLU A 1033 5.39 -14.76 -42.72
CA GLU A 1033 4.14 -14.92 -41.98
C GLU A 1033 4.18 -14.14 -40.65
N PRO A 1034 3.06 -13.54 -40.21
CA PRO A 1034 2.98 -12.92 -38.90
C PRO A 1034 3.10 -13.99 -37.79
N VAL A 1035 3.89 -13.68 -36.77
CA VAL A 1035 4.05 -14.49 -35.56
C VAL A 1035 3.03 -14.02 -34.53
N ASP A 1036 1.81 -14.51 -34.72
CA ASP A 1036 0.63 -14.13 -33.96
C ASP A 1036 0.49 -14.91 -32.63
N ARG A 1037 -0.34 -14.40 -31.70
CA ARG A 1037 -0.77 -15.19 -30.53
C ARG A 1037 -1.55 -16.41 -31.01
N SER A 1038 -1.24 -17.59 -30.43
CA SER A 1038 -1.85 -18.84 -30.87
C SER A 1038 -3.39 -18.81 -30.86
N ASP A 1039 -4.01 -19.46 -31.86
CA ASP A 1039 -5.48 -19.59 -31.93
C ASP A 1039 -6.07 -20.22 -30.67
N ALA A 1040 -5.32 -21.08 -29.97
CA ALA A 1040 -5.72 -21.66 -28.69
C ALA A 1040 -5.80 -20.59 -27.59
N SER A 1041 -4.86 -19.64 -27.54
CA SER A 1041 -4.87 -18.51 -26.59
C SER A 1041 -6.01 -17.54 -26.88
N ARG A 1042 -6.27 -17.22 -28.16
CA ARG A 1042 -7.43 -16.41 -28.56
C ARG A 1042 -8.74 -17.13 -28.19
N SER A 1043 -8.89 -18.39 -28.61
CA SER A 1043 -10.07 -19.24 -28.35
C SER A 1043 -10.39 -19.42 -26.86
N MET A 1044 -9.38 -19.56 -26.00
CA MET A 1044 -9.57 -19.68 -24.55
C MET A 1044 -10.26 -18.45 -23.96
N LEU A 1045 -9.82 -17.25 -24.34
CA LEU A 1045 -10.43 -16.00 -23.89
C LEU A 1045 -11.89 -15.88 -24.37
N PHE A 1046 -12.18 -16.29 -25.61
CA PHE A 1046 -13.54 -16.35 -26.16
C PHE A 1046 -14.43 -17.39 -25.46
N SER A 1047 -13.89 -18.56 -25.10
CA SER A 1047 -14.65 -19.65 -24.48
C SER A 1047 -15.09 -19.34 -23.05
N LEU A 1048 -14.36 -18.49 -22.34
CA LEU A 1048 -14.64 -18.10 -20.95
C LEU A 1048 -15.60 -16.90 -20.84
N LEU A 1049 -15.79 -16.15 -21.93
CA LEU A 1049 -16.68 -15.00 -22.02
C LEU A 1049 -18.02 -15.39 -22.65
N GLU A 1050 -18.73 -16.41 -22.10
CA GLU A 1050 -19.95 -17.00 -22.69
C GLU A 1050 -21.04 -15.98 -23.12
N ASN A 1051 -21.07 -14.76 -22.55
CA ASN A 1051 -21.99 -13.68 -22.95
C ASN A 1051 -21.53 -12.85 -24.17
N CYS A 1052 -20.30 -13.03 -24.66
CA CYS A 1052 -19.73 -12.36 -25.83
C CYS A 1052 -19.85 -13.20 -27.12
N GLN A 1053 -20.64 -14.28 -27.15
CA GLN A 1053 -20.80 -15.13 -28.35
C GLN A 1053 -21.32 -14.39 -29.62
N GLN A 1054 -21.75 -13.13 -29.48
CA GLN A 1054 -22.15 -12.27 -30.61
C GLN A 1054 -21.07 -11.26 -31.05
N ALA A 1055 -19.96 -11.13 -30.31
CA ALA A 1055 -18.87 -10.23 -30.63
C ALA A 1055 -17.94 -10.87 -31.68
N GLY A 1056 -17.66 -10.15 -32.77
CA GLY A 1056 -16.77 -10.61 -33.83
C GLY A 1056 -15.32 -10.67 -33.38
N THR A 1057 -14.45 -11.31 -34.17
CA THR A 1057 -13.00 -11.40 -33.90
C THR A 1057 -12.29 -10.04 -33.80
N GLY A 1058 -12.92 -8.94 -34.20
CA GLY A 1058 -12.41 -7.57 -34.06
C GLY A 1058 -12.86 -6.81 -32.79
N ASP A 1059 -13.71 -7.40 -31.95
CA ASP A 1059 -14.29 -6.71 -30.79
C ASP A 1059 -13.47 -6.91 -29.50
N ILE A 1060 -12.51 -7.84 -29.51
CA ILE A 1060 -11.55 -8.06 -28.42
C ILE A 1060 -10.21 -7.47 -28.84
N MET A 1061 -10.01 -6.20 -28.52
CA MET A 1061 -8.74 -5.51 -28.75
C MET A 1061 -7.81 -5.68 -27.54
N ILE A 1062 -6.56 -6.06 -27.79
CA ILE A 1062 -5.48 -5.74 -26.87
C ILE A 1062 -5.15 -4.28 -27.16
N TYR A 1063 -5.26 -3.43 -26.16
CA TYR A 1063 -4.94 -2.02 -26.36
C TYR A 1063 -3.45 -1.86 -26.70
N ALA A 1064 -3.18 -1.07 -27.75
CA ALA A 1064 -1.85 -0.63 -28.18
C ALA A 1064 -1.84 0.89 -28.33
#